data_AF-A0A958MKY9-F1
#
_entry.id   AF-A0A958MKY9-F1
#
_cell.length_a   1.000
_cell.length_b   1.000
_cell.length_c   1.000
_cell.angle_alpha   90.00
_cell.angle_beta   90.00
_cell.angle_gamma   90.00
#
_symmetry.space_group_name_H-M   'P 1'
#
loop_
_entity.id
_entity.type
_entity.pdbx_description
1 polymer ?
#
loop_
_entity_poly.entity_id
_entity_poly.type
_entity_poly.pdbx_seq_one_letter_code
_entity_poly.pdbx_strand_id
1 'polypeptide(L)'
;ALYHVPAGSHEDAAAMAIAEAILTDEPSGRLYKALVDGKKASNIWSFTPFTKEPSFLYINVDVPSDKSLAEAETTLLSTLDGLAKNPVTEAEVNRAKANMSKQIDQIFRNSSFLGTYMSEFIGAGDWRLAFIFRDRIESMTPEKVNAAIQRYLINTNRTVGNFIPSKQPIRVEIEHTENVDALVSNYKGKEALDAGEAFDVSYENIQKTLQSGMLDKSQIEYGFIKKDNRGKTVNLTFTMRNGTVDQLMNKGLAARYTARMLNKGTKTKSRQDIEDKLSALKSSVFFNGSNGRVNVYINSTEEHLMETLALMTDMLKNPIFDATELEKLKTQDLAGLEESKNEPQPLVSRQIGLLNNQYPKGHPNYRMTYDEEIAAIKAINVDVLKSYYKDFYGISNSASLVAIGNMDEQAVKGYFEKEYGSFKNNKPYAEIRNPFKPNKPANEQIMTPDKKNAFTLGILSFEASQYDDDYAALQVAGEIFGGGFLNSRIAGRLRQQDGVSYGAGGNVGVDGDPKDKNSSMYVYAIYNPENAAKVQQGFREEIARFIADGITEEELTNVVNGWVQEQNVSRAKDNELAGTIGNNLYYDRDMTFQKNIEAKVKSLTVADVNRVIKQYFKDFDKWTVVNGGDFENMDIKNEVKKVD
;
A
#
# COMPACT_ATOMS: atom_id res chain seq x y z
N ALA A 1 -37.48 10.45 24.66
CA ALA A 1 -36.72 11.66 25.05
C ALA A 1 -35.23 11.41 24.82
N LEU A 2 -34.51 12.38 24.30
CA LEU A 2 -33.06 12.32 24.04
C LEU A 2 -32.36 13.49 24.75
N TYR A 3 -31.23 13.23 25.39
CA TYR A 3 -30.38 14.24 26.02
C TYR A 3 -28.97 14.12 25.49
N HIS A 4 -28.29 15.24 25.20
CA HIS A 4 -26.85 15.19 24.93
C HIS A 4 -26.08 14.96 26.22
N VAL A 5 -25.14 14.04 26.22
CA VAL A 5 -24.34 13.64 27.39
C VAL A 5 -22.86 13.67 27.02
N PRO A 6 -21.92 13.63 27.99
CA PRO A 6 -20.52 13.79 27.65
C PRO A 6 -19.99 12.56 26.92
N ALA A 7 -18.77 12.67 26.40
CA ALA A 7 -18.05 11.53 25.82
C ALA A 7 -17.89 10.40 26.84
N GLY A 8 -17.75 9.16 26.38
CA GLY A 8 -17.57 7.99 27.25
C GLY A 8 -16.34 8.08 28.15
N SER A 9 -15.26 8.74 27.70
CA SER A 9 -14.04 8.93 28.47
C SER A 9 -14.19 9.90 29.65
N HIS A 10 -15.23 10.75 29.63
CA HIS A 10 -15.49 11.73 30.67
C HIS A 10 -15.85 11.06 32.01
N GLU A 11 -15.50 11.71 33.12
CA GLU A 11 -15.75 11.16 34.47
C GLU A 11 -17.25 10.93 34.75
N ASP A 12 -18.12 11.79 34.22
CA ASP A 12 -19.57 11.69 34.36
C ASP A 12 -20.20 10.55 33.53
N ALA A 13 -19.48 9.91 32.61
CA ALA A 13 -20.07 8.86 31.76
C ALA A 13 -20.60 7.67 32.60
N ALA A 14 -19.84 7.26 33.61
CA ALA A 14 -20.26 6.24 34.57
C ALA A 14 -21.45 6.69 35.42
N ALA A 15 -21.51 7.97 35.77
CA ALA A 15 -22.62 8.55 36.53
C ALA A 15 -23.91 8.56 35.69
N MET A 16 -23.82 8.88 34.39
CA MET A 16 -24.95 8.84 33.46
C MET A 16 -25.44 7.43 33.19
N ALA A 17 -24.55 6.44 33.09
CA ALA A 17 -24.95 5.04 32.94
C ALA A 17 -25.68 4.51 34.19
N ILE A 18 -25.26 4.91 35.40
CA ILE A 18 -25.99 4.58 36.63
C ILE A 18 -27.33 5.32 36.68
N ALA A 19 -27.39 6.59 36.29
CA ALA A 19 -28.64 7.34 36.22
C ALA A 19 -29.63 6.68 35.25
N GLU A 20 -29.15 6.23 34.08
CA GLU A 20 -29.92 5.47 33.10
C GLU A 20 -30.55 4.22 33.73
N ALA A 21 -29.74 3.35 34.35
CA ALA A 21 -30.22 2.14 35.01
C ALA A 21 -31.26 2.44 36.12
N ILE A 22 -31.04 3.49 36.93
CA ILE A 22 -32.00 3.89 37.97
C ILE A 22 -33.35 4.34 37.38
N LEU A 23 -33.34 4.88 36.16
CA LEU A 23 -34.55 5.33 35.49
C LEU A 23 -35.29 4.16 34.84
N THR A 24 -34.59 3.24 34.18
CA THR A 24 -35.22 2.29 33.24
C THR A 24 -35.18 0.82 33.67
N ASP A 25 -34.33 0.41 34.63
CA ASP A 25 -34.19 -1.00 35.02
C ASP A 25 -35.54 -1.62 35.44
N GLU A 26 -35.86 -2.80 34.91
CA GLU A 26 -36.98 -3.58 35.41
C GLU A 26 -36.57 -4.40 36.66
N PRO A 27 -37.40 -4.48 37.72
CA PRO A 27 -38.67 -3.76 37.96
C PRO A 27 -38.47 -2.47 38.78
N SER A 28 -37.23 -2.03 38.95
CA SER A 28 -36.86 -1.13 40.05
C SER A 28 -36.85 0.35 39.65
N GLY A 29 -36.74 0.60 38.34
CA GLY A 29 -36.52 1.88 37.71
C GLY A 29 -37.69 2.83 37.88
N ARG A 30 -37.39 4.12 38.04
CA ARG A 30 -38.40 5.14 38.32
C ARG A 30 -39.38 5.32 37.16
N LEU A 31 -38.87 5.36 35.93
CA LEU A 31 -39.70 5.48 34.74
C LEU A 31 -40.44 4.18 34.45
N TYR A 32 -39.80 3.02 34.67
CA TYR A 32 -40.48 1.73 34.60
C TYR A 32 -41.73 1.71 35.51
N LYS A 33 -41.58 2.09 36.78
CA LYS A 33 -42.72 2.16 37.73
C LYS A 33 -43.77 3.18 37.31
N ALA A 34 -43.36 4.37 36.88
CA ALA A 34 -44.30 5.44 36.54
C ALA A 34 -45.12 5.13 35.28
N LEU A 35 -44.50 4.46 34.30
CA LEU A 35 -45.06 4.25 32.97
C LEU A 35 -45.58 2.82 32.78
N VAL A 36 -44.79 1.80 33.07
CA VAL A 36 -45.14 0.39 32.86
C VAL A 36 -46.02 -0.12 34.00
N ASP A 37 -45.56 -0.09 35.26
CA ASP A 37 -46.40 -0.50 36.40
C ASP A 37 -47.63 0.41 36.54
N GLY A 38 -47.48 1.68 36.18
CA GLY A 38 -48.54 2.68 36.09
C GLY A 38 -49.52 2.46 34.94
N LYS A 39 -49.34 1.42 34.11
CA LYS A 39 -50.20 1.01 32.98
C LYS A 39 -50.42 2.07 31.89
N LYS A 40 -49.46 2.98 31.73
CA LYS A 40 -49.46 4.05 30.71
C LYS A 40 -48.64 3.66 29.48
N ALA A 41 -47.64 2.81 29.67
CA ALA A 41 -46.79 2.26 28.63
C ALA A 41 -46.74 0.73 28.76
N SER A 42 -46.48 0.04 27.67
CA SER A 42 -46.20 -1.40 27.70
C SER A 42 -44.73 -1.69 28.00
N ASN A 43 -43.85 -0.77 27.67
CA ASN A 43 -42.41 -0.97 27.76
C ASN A 43 -41.66 0.36 27.87
N ILE A 44 -40.46 0.30 28.44
CA ILE A 44 -39.49 1.39 28.42
C ILE A 44 -38.10 0.79 28.23
N TRP A 45 -37.30 1.44 27.39
CA TRP A 45 -35.90 1.11 27.23
C TRP A 45 -35.07 2.37 27.02
N SER A 46 -33.78 2.24 27.24
CA SER A 46 -32.83 3.32 27.03
C SER A 46 -31.52 2.79 26.47
N PHE A 47 -30.73 3.69 25.89
CA PHE A 47 -29.33 3.43 25.65
C PHE A 47 -28.53 4.73 25.66
N THR A 48 -27.26 4.60 26.06
CA THR A 48 -26.25 5.67 25.97
C THR A 48 -25.00 5.12 25.28
N PRO A 49 -24.71 5.50 24.02
CA PRO A 49 -23.49 5.06 23.34
C PRO A 49 -22.23 5.52 24.05
N PHE A 50 -21.26 4.62 24.22
CA PHE A 50 -19.94 4.96 24.76
C PHE A 50 -19.02 5.44 23.62
N THR A 51 -19.05 6.73 23.31
CA THR A 51 -18.35 7.29 22.15
C THR A 51 -17.16 8.18 22.54
N LYS A 52 -16.23 8.38 21.59
CA LYS A 52 -15.09 9.29 21.76
C LYS A 52 -15.52 10.75 21.92
N GLU A 53 -16.50 11.16 21.13
CA GLU A 53 -17.11 12.49 21.17
C GLU A 53 -18.32 12.51 22.11
N PRO A 54 -18.84 13.69 22.50
CA PRO A 54 -20.09 13.81 23.24
C PRO A 54 -21.21 12.96 22.63
N SER A 55 -21.93 12.25 23.50
CA SER A 55 -22.90 11.23 23.14
C SER A 55 -24.33 11.70 23.41
N PHE A 56 -25.29 10.78 23.40
CA PHE A 56 -26.65 11.03 23.85
C PHE A 56 -27.20 9.90 24.70
N LEU A 57 -28.02 10.24 25.69
CA LEU A 57 -28.92 9.30 26.37
C LEU A 57 -30.26 9.32 25.64
N TYR A 58 -30.68 8.17 25.11
CA TYR A 58 -31.99 8.00 24.52
C TYR A 58 -32.88 7.17 25.43
N ILE A 59 -34.09 7.65 25.70
CA ILE A 59 -35.12 6.96 26.46
C ILE A 59 -36.36 6.85 25.58
N ASN A 60 -36.82 5.63 25.36
CA ASN A 60 -37.97 5.32 24.53
C ASN A 60 -39.07 4.67 25.36
N VAL A 61 -40.32 5.05 25.07
CA VAL A 61 -41.50 4.57 25.78
C VAL A 61 -42.49 4.07 24.74
N ASP A 62 -42.83 2.79 24.81
CA ASP A 62 -43.82 2.18 23.94
C ASP A 62 -45.21 2.34 24.55
N VAL A 63 -46.07 3.12 23.89
CA VAL A 63 -47.42 3.43 24.37
C VAL A 63 -48.44 2.60 23.57
N PRO A 64 -49.24 1.74 24.23
CA PRO A 64 -50.29 1.00 23.54
C PRO A 64 -51.29 1.96 22.86
N SER A 65 -51.83 1.57 21.71
CA SER A 65 -52.69 2.44 20.90
C SER A 65 -54.00 2.86 21.58
N ASP A 66 -54.44 2.13 22.62
CA ASP A 66 -55.61 2.46 23.45
C ASP A 66 -55.26 3.38 24.64
N LYS A 67 -53.97 3.68 24.86
CA LYS A 67 -53.46 4.57 25.90
C LYS A 67 -53.12 5.94 25.33
N SER A 68 -53.17 6.94 26.21
CA SER A 68 -52.90 8.33 25.84
C SER A 68 -51.38 8.56 25.70
N LEU A 69 -50.93 8.80 24.47
CA LEU A 69 -49.55 9.23 24.19
C LEU A 69 -49.21 10.50 24.97
N ALA A 70 -50.13 11.46 25.03
CA ALA A 70 -49.94 12.70 25.76
C ALA A 70 -49.78 12.47 27.29
N GLU A 71 -50.48 11.50 27.86
CA GLU A 71 -50.38 11.17 29.28
C GLU A 71 -49.06 10.44 29.60
N ALA A 72 -48.64 9.51 28.74
CA ALA A 72 -47.35 8.83 28.86
C ALA A 72 -46.19 9.81 28.69
N GLU A 73 -46.24 10.70 27.69
CA GLU A 73 -45.27 11.76 27.50
C GLU A 73 -45.21 12.68 28.72
N THR A 74 -46.37 13.17 29.20
CA THR A 74 -46.42 14.00 30.41
C THR A 74 -45.81 13.28 31.62
N THR A 75 -46.09 11.98 31.78
CA THR A 75 -45.54 11.17 32.88
C THR A 75 -44.02 11.00 32.76
N LEU A 76 -43.51 10.71 31.56
CA LEU A 76 -42.08 10.62 31.25
C LEU A 76 -41.38 11.94 31.58
N LEU A 77 -41.89 13.05 31.04
CA LEU A 77 -41.27 14.36 31.20
C LEU A 77 -41.35 14.84 32.66
N SER A 78 -42.48 14.66 33.34
CA SER A 78 -42.62 15.04 34.75
C SER A 78 -41.72 14.22 35.68
N THR A 79 -41.49 12.95 35.37
CA THR A 79 -40.59 12.10 36.17
C THR A 79 -39.14 12.51 35.98
N LEU A 80 -38.72 12.82 34.74
CA LEU A 80 -37.39 13.35 34.43
C LEU A 80 -37.16 14.74 35.04
N ASP A 81 -38.12 15.66 34.87
CA ASP A 81 -38.04 17.03 35.40
C ASP A 81 -38.12 17.05 36.94
N GLY A 82 -38.75 16.02 37.52
CA GLY A 82 -38.87 15.81 38.96
C GLY A 82 -37.57 15.36 39.64
N LEU A 83 -36.56 14.88 38.90
CA LEU A 83 -35.30 14.39 39.48
C LEU A 83 -34.53 15.48 40.23
N ALA A 84 -34.66 16.74 39.83
CA ALA A 84 -34.05 17.87 40.53
C ALA A 84 -34.62 18.06 41.95
N LYS A 85 -35.89 17.71 42.16
CA LYS A 85 -36.58 17.83 43.45
C LYS A 85 -36.58 16.53 44.25
N ASN A 86 -36.45 15.40 43.55
CA ASN A 86 -36.44 14.06 44.12
C ASN A 86 -35.14 13.35 43.69
N PRO A 87 -34.00 13.61 44.36
CA PRO A 87 -32.72 13.04 43.99
C PRO A 87 -32.72 11.50 44.06
N VAL A 88 -31.80 10.85 43.35
CA VAL A 88 -31.59 9.41 43.46
C VAL A 88 -31.03 9.05 44.83
N THR A 89 -31.53 7.95 45.39
CA THR A 89 -31.17 7.48 46.73
C THR A 89 -29.96 6.55 46.69
N GLU A 90 -29.29 6.40 47.83
CA GLU A 90 -28.19 5.44 47.99
C GLU A 90 -28.61 4.01 47.66
N ALA A 91 -29.83 3.61 48.06
CA ALA A 91 -30.35 2.28 47.76
C ALA A 91 -30.54 2.04 46.24
N GLU A 92 -30.96 3.06 45.49
CA GLU A 92 -31.09 2.97 44.03
C GLU A 92 -29.72 2.89 43.34
N VAL A 93 -28.76 3.69 43.78
CA VAL A 93 -27.39 3.68 43.25
C VAL A 93 -26.70 2.35 43.54
N ASN A 94 -26.78 1.84 44.77
CA ASN A 94 -26.18 0.56 45.13
C ASN A 94 -26.80 -0.60 44.35
N ARG A 95 -28.11 -0.56 44.07
CA ARG A 95 -28.78 -1.57 43.24
C ARG A 95 -28.29 -1.52 41.79
N ALA A 96 -28.25 -0.33 41.18
CA ALA A 96 -27.76 -0.16 39.82
C ALA A 96 -26.30 -0.62 39.69
N LYS A 97 -25.43 -0.21 40.64
CA LYS A 97 -24.03 -0.67 40.71
C LYS A 97 -23.93 -2.19 40.78
N ALA A 98 -24.67 -2.83 41.70
CA ALA A 98 -24.62 -4.29 41.84
C ALA A 98 -25.07 -5.02 40.57
N ASN A 99 -26.10 -4.51 39.89
CA ASN A 99 -26.56 -5.06 38.62
C ASN A 99 -25.53 -4.89 37.50
N MET A 100 -24.96 -3.70 37.35
CA MET A 100 -23.96 -3.41 36.34
C MET A 100 -22.65 -4.17 36.59
N SER A 101 -22.15 -4.22 37.83
CA SER A 101 -20.97 -5.01 38.20
C SER A 101 -21.19 -6.50 37.91
N LYS A 102 -22.38 -7.04 38.23
CA LYS A 102 -22.73 -8.43 37.86
C LYS A 102 -22.68 -8.64 36.35
N GLN A 103 -23.20 -7.72 35.55
CA GLN A 103 -23.15 -7.81 34.07
C GLN A 103 -21.72 -7.71 33.54
N ILE A 104 -20.92 -6.79 34.07
CA ILE A 104 -19.50 -6.66 33.73
C ILE A 104 -18.76 -7.95 34.07
N ASP A 105 -18.93 -8.51 35.27
CA ASP A 105 -18.33 -9.78 35.65
C ASP A 105 -18.71 -10.93 34.72
N GLN A 106 -19.97 -10.97 34.27
CA GLN A 106 -20.44 -11.96 33.30
C GLN A 106 -19.75 -11.79 31.93
N ILE A 107 -19.55 -10.55 31.47
CA ILE A 107 -18.82 -10.23 30.23
C ILE A 107 -17.35 -10.65 30.35
N PHE A 108 -16.68 -10.33 31.45
CA PHE A 108 -15.27 -10.68 31.67
C PHE A 108 -15.03 -12.19 31.79
N ARG A 109 -16.05 -12.98 32.16
CA ARG A 109 -15.98 -14.45 32.20
C ARG A 109 -16.20 -15.12 30.84
N ASN A 110 -16.48 -14.35 29.78
CA ASN A 110 -16.72 -14.88 28.44
C ASN A 110 -15.84 -14.15 27.41
N SER A 111 -14.83 -14.86 26.87
CA SER A 111 -13.81 -14.28 25.97
C SER A 111 -14.38 -13.67 24.68
N SER A 112 -15.47 -14.22 24.15
CA SER A 112 -16.13 -13.69 22.96
C SER A 112 -16.86 -12.38 23.26
N PHE A 113 -17.64 -12.32 24.35
CA PHE A 113 -18.28 -11.08 24.77
C PHE A 113 -17.28 -10.02 25.19
N LEU A 114 -16.17 -10.43 25.81
CA LEU A 114 -15.07 -9.55 26.15
C LEU A 114 -14.47 -8.90 24.90
N GLY A 115 -14.22 -9.67 23.83
CA GLY A 115 -13.71 -9.13 22.56
C GLY A 115 -14.61 -8.06 21.97
N THR A 116 -15.92 -8.31 21.90
CA THR A 116 -16.91 -7.33 21.44
C THR A 116 -16.97 -6.12 22.36
N TYR A 117 -17.04 -6.34 23.68
CA TYR A 117 -17.11 -5.27 24.68
C TYR A 117 -15.90 -4.34 24.59
N MET A 118 -14.68 -4.89 24.44
CA MET A 118 -13.46 -4.10 24.29
C MET A 118 -13.45 -3.26 23.00
N SER A 119 -14.07 -3.75 21.91
CA SER A 119 -14.09 -3.03 20.64
C SER A 119 -14.81 -1.68 20.72
N GLU A 120 -15.84 -1.55 21.56
CA GLU A 120 -16.53 -0.28 21.82
C GLU A 120 -15.60 0.75 22.46
N PHE A 121 -14.80 0.35 23.45
CA PHE A 121 -13.84 1.25 24.11
C PHE A 121 -12.65 1.60 23.23
N ILE A 122 -12.22 0.69 22.34
CA ILE A 122 -11.27 1.00 21.28
C ILE A 122 -11.85 2.08 20.37
N GLY A 123 -13.12 1.95 19.96
CA GLY A 123 -13.84 2.97 19.19
C GLY A 123 -13.93 4.32 19.92
N ALA A 124 -14.03 4.31 21.24
CA ALA A 124 -14.05 5.51 22.07
C ALA A 124 -12.67 6.13 22.36
N GLY A 125 -11.58 5.43 22.03
CA GLY A 125 -10.23 5.97 22.00
C GLY A 125 -9.16 5.17 22.75
N ASP A 126 -9.52 4.28 23.69
CA ASP A 126 -8.57 3.41 24.37
C ASP A 126 -9.29 2.23 25.06
N TRP A 127 -8.85 1.01 24.82
CA TRP A 127 -9.42 -0.20 25.44
C TRP A 127 -9.37 -0.16 26.97
N ARG A 128 -8.39 0.53 27.57
CA ARG A 128 -8.26 0.72 29.02
C ARG A 128 -9.41 1.53 29.61
N LEU A 129 -10.14 2.29 28.79
CA LEU A 129 -11.35 2.98 29.23
C LEU A 129 -12.40 2.02 29.78
N ALA A 130 -12.40 0.74 29.35
CA ALA A 130 -13.30 -0.27 29.92
C ALA A 130 -13.05 -0.51 31.42
N PHE A 131 -11.78 -0.55 31.81
CA PHE A 131 -11.39 -0.75 33.21
C PHE A 131 -11.63 0.52 34.02
N ILE A 132 -11.29 1.69 33.46
CA ILE A 132 -11.59 2.98 34.09
C ILE A 132 -13.10 3.15 34.29
N PHE A 133 -13.91 2.77 33.30
CA PHE A 133 -15.36 2.83 33.39
C PHE A 133 -15.89 1.89 34.48
N ARG A 134 -15.44 0.63 34.52
CA ARG A 134 -15.77 -0.32 35.60
C ARG A 134 -15.42 0.26 36.98
N ASP A 135 -14.19 0.74 37.16
CA ASP A 135 -13.71 1.24 38.46
C ASP A 135 -14.52 2.49 38.89
N ARG A 136 -14.95 3.32 37.93
CA ARG A 136 -15.84 4.46 38.17
C ARG A 136 -17.24 4.01 38.57
N ILE A 137 -17.79 2.95 37.98
CA ILE A 137 -19.08 2.37 38.39
C ILE A 137 -18.98 1.84 39.83
N GLU A 138 -17.94 1.06 40.16
CA GLU A 138 -17.75 0.47 41.49
C GLU A 138 -17.58 1.52 42.59
N SER A 139 -16.86 2.60 42.29
CA SER A 139 -16.61 3.72 43.21
C SER A 139 -17.69 4.81 43.21
N MET A 140 -18.77 4.64 42.43
CA MET A 140 -19.80 5.68 42.28
C MET A 140 -20.56 5.93 43.60
N THR A 141 -20.89 7.21 43.84
CA THR A 141 -21.70 7.66 44.99
C THR A 141 -22.97 8.39 44.53
N PRO A 142 -24.02 8.46 45.37
CA PRO A 142 -25.26 9.17 45.04
C PRO A 142 -25.06 10.64 44.72
N GLU A 143 -24.09 11.30 45.35
CA GLU A 143 -23.78 12.71 45.13
C GLU A 143 -23.31 12.94 43.67
N LYS A 144 -22.41 12.07 43.18
CA LYS A 144 -21.90 12.16 41.80
C LYS A 144 -22.99 11.89 40.75
N VAL A 145 -23.85 10.90 41.00
CA VAL A 145 -24.97 10.58 40.10
C VAL A 145 -25.96 11.74 40.06
N ASN A 146 -26.34 12.29 41.20
CA ASN A 146 -27.24 13.45 41.26
C ASN A 146 -26.63 14.70 40.62
N ALA A 147 -25.32 14.93 40.77
CA ALA A 147 -24.64 16.04 40.11
C ALA A 147 -24.67 15.89 38.57
N ALA A 148 -24.44 14.69 38.05
CA ALA A 148 -24.53 14.42 36.61
C ALA A 148 -25.97 14.59 36.09
N ILE A 149 -26.98 14.09 36.82
CA ILE A 149 -28.40 14.29 36.48
C ILE A 149 -28.75 15.78 36.39
N GLN A 150 -28.34 16.59 37.38
CA GLN A 150 -28.58 18.03 37.38
C GLN A 150 -27.85 18.77 36.25
N ARG A 151 -26.71 18.24 35.80
CA ARG A 151 -25.92 18.82 34.70
C ARG A 151 -26.51 18.51 33.33
N TYR A 152 -26.90 17.25 33.07
CA TYR A 152 -27.27 16.81 31.72
C TYR A 152 -28.77 16.61 31.50
N LEU A 153 -29.55 16.20 32.51
CA LEU A 153 -30.98 15.91 32.37
C LEU A 153 -31.86 17.15 32.60
N ILE A 154 -31.46 18.28 32.03
CA ILE A 154 -32.22 19.53 32.08
C ILE A 154 -33.11 19.69 30.85
N ASN A 155 -34.24 20.37 31.01
CA ASN A 155 -35.24 20.53 29.95
C ASN A 155 -34.69 21.17 28.66
N THR A 156 -33.76 22.12 28.75
CA THR A 156 -33.14 22.79 27.60
C THR A 156 -32.17 21.90 26.82
N ASN A 157 -31.73 20.78 27.40
CA ASN A 157 -30.90 19.78 26.74
C ASN A 157 -31.71 18.58 26.21
N ARG A 158 -33.05 18.64 26.28
CA ARG A 158 -33.94 17.54 25.90
C ARG A 158 -34.53 17.74 24.50
N THR A 159 -34.44 16.70 23.67
CA THR A 159 -35.26 16.54 22.46
C THR A 159 -36.36 15.50 22.72
N VAL A 160 -37.60 15.83 22.40
CA VAL A 160 -38.75 14.90 22.48
C VAL A 160 -39.29 14.66 21.08
N GLY A 161 -39.46 13.40 20.71
CA GLY A 161 -40.02 12.98 19.44
C GLY A 161 -41.10 11.94 19.67
N ASN A 162 -42.21 12.09 18.96
CA ASN A 162 -43.33 11.16 18.99
C ASN A 162 -43.46 10.46 17.64
N PHE A 163 -43.47 9.14 17.66
CA PHE A 163 -43.84 8.35 16.49
C PHE A 163 -45.34 8.06 16.54
N ILE A 164 -46.12 8.76 15.70
CA ILE A 164 -47.56 8.52 15.55
C ILE A 164 -47.75 7.68 14.29
N PRO A 165 -48.14 6.40 14.39
CA PRO A 165 -48.34 5.55 13.22
C PRO A 165 -49.50 6.07 12.36
N SER A 166 -49.30 6.17 11.03
CA SER A 166 -50.36 6.50 10.07
C SER A 166 -51.37 5.35 9.93
N LYS A 167 -52.66 5.68 9.73
CA LYS A 167 -53.71 4.69 9.43
C LYS A 167 -53.53 3.99 8.08
N GLN A 168 -52.87 4.64 7.13
CA GLN A 168 -52.46 4.05 5.85
C GLN A 168 -51.02 4.43 5.55
N PRO A 169 -50.06 3.69 6.11
CA PRO A 169 -48.66 3.95 5.85
C PRO A 169 -48.30 3.39 4.47
N ILE A 170 -47.90 4.24 3.52
CA ILE A 170 -47.22 3.77 2.31
C ILE A 170 -45.78 3.51 2.71
N ARG A 171 -45.47 2.24 2.93
CA ARG A 171 -44.13 1.78 3.30
C ARG A 171 -43.51 1.11 2.09
N VAL A 172 -42.28 1.49 1.75
CA VAL A 172 -41.41 0.56 1.03
C VAL A 172 -40.97 -0.44 2.08
N GLU A 173 -41.58 -1.61 2.04
CA GLU A 173 -41.19 -2.72 2.90
C GLU A 173 -39.79 -3.17 2.44
N ILE A 174 -38.78 -2.82 3.21
CA ILE A 174 -37.48 -3.47 3.10
C ILE A 174 -37.67 -4.76 3.88
N GLU A 175 -37.94 -5.85 3.17
CA GLU A 175 -38.07 -7.17 3.78
C GLU A 175 -36.84 -7.42 4.66
N HIS A 176 -37.05 -7.55 5.96
CA HIS A 176 -36.00 -8.04 6.83
C HIS A 176 -35.77 -9.50 6.47
N THR A 177 -34.52 -9.87 6.17
CA THR A 177 -34.15 -11.27 5.96
C THR A 177 -34.41 -12.02 7.26
N GLU A 178 -35.54 -12.72 7.34
CA GLU A 178 -35.84 -13.59 8.46
C GLU A 178 -35.12 -14.94 8.31
N ASN A 179 -34.92 -15.62 9.44
CA ASN A 179 -34.42 -16.98 9.47
C ASN A 179 -33.05 -17.17 8.80
N VAL A 180 -32.14 -16.22 9.05
CA VAL A 180 -30.72 -16.31 8.68
C VAL A 180 -30.12 -17.64 9.18
N ASP A 181 -30.55 -18.11 10.36
CA ASP A 181 -30.15 -19.41 10.91
C ASP A 181 -30.53 -20.57 9.97
N ALA A 182 -31.74 -20.62 9.42
CA ALA A 182 -32.07 -21.62 8.40
C ALA A 182 -31.31 -21.39 7.09
N LEU A 183 -31.11 -20.14 6.67
CA LEU A 183 -30.34 -19.79 5.47
C LEU A 183 -28.91 -20.34 5.54
N VAL A 184 -28.27 -20.25 6.71
CA VAL A 184 -26.89 -20.72 6.92
C VAL A 184 -26.81 -22.15 7.43
N SER A 185 -27.89 -22.73 7.98
CA SER A 185 -27.91 -24.08 8.57
C SER A 185 -27.42 -25.17 7.62
N ASN A 186 -27.68 -24.99 6.32
CA ASN A 186 -27.26 -25.89 5.25
C ASN A 186 -26.20 -25.27 4.33
N TYR A 187 -25.70 -24.07 4.65
CA TYR A 187 -24.62 -23.46 3.90
C TYR A 187 -23.35 -24.27 4.10
N LYS A 188 -23.05 -25.08 3.10
CA LYS A 188 -21.75 -25.70 2.94
C LYS A 188 -20.95 -24.70 2.14
N GLY A 189 -20.02 -24.01 2.81
CA GLY A 189 -19.04 -23.18 2.11
C GLY A 189 -18.45 -23.95 0.92
N LYS A 190 -18.01 -23.22 -0.10
CA LYS A 190 -17.28 -23.88 -1.19
C LYS A 190 -16.12 -24.67 -0.60
N GLU A 191 -15.81 -25.81 -1.22
CA GLU A 191 -14.61 -26.57 -0.89
C GLU A 191 -13.42 -25.60 -0.82
N ALA A 192 -12.71 -25.63 0.30
CA ALA A 192 -11.57 -24.75 0.47
C ALA A 192 -10.57 -25.02 -0.66
N LEU A 193 -10.03 -23.96 -1.26
CA LEU A 193 -8.93 -24.14 -2.20
C LEU A 193 -7.82 -24.92 -1.50
N ASP A 194 -7.29 -25.93 -2.18
CA ASP A 194 -6.11 -26.68 -1.75
C ASP A 194 -5.02 -25.69 -1.29
N ALA A 195 -4.35 -26.01 -0.18
CA ALA A 195 -3.36 -25.12 0.42
C ALA A 195 -2.14 -24.87 -0.49
N GLY A 196 -1.99 -25.66 -1.56
CA GLY A 196 -0.77 -25.77 -2.33
C GLY A 196 0.27 -26.60 -1.58
N GLU A 197 1.43 -26.77 -2.19
CA GLU A 197 2.59 -27.37 -1.55
C GLU A 197 3.38 -26.35 -0.73
N ALA A 198 4.05 -26.84 0.32
CA ALA A 198 5.10 -26.09 1.00
C ALA A 198 6.38 -26.15 0.15
N PHE A 199 6.51 -25.21 -0.79
CA PHE A 199 7.67 -25.15 -1.68
C PHE A 199 8.96 -24.79 -0.91
N ASP A 200 9.99 -25.63 -0.99
CA ASP A 200 11.30 -25.34 -0.41
C ASP A 200 12.02 -24.26 -1.23
N VAL A 201 12.21 -23.10 -0.59
CA VAL A 201 12.82 -21.90 -1.19
C VAL A 201 14.35 -21.86 -1.04
N SER A 202 14.99 -22.98 -0.68
CA SER A 202 16.45 -23.10 -0.71
C SER A 202 16.99 -22.92 -2.14
N TYR A 203 18.17 -22.31 -2.27
CA TYR A 203 18.78 -22.06 -3.58
C TYR A 203 19.01 -23.36 -4.37
N GLU A 204 19.42 -24.42 -3.66
CA GLU A 204 19.64 -25.75 -4.22
C GLU A 204 18.35 -26.38 -4.72
N ASN A 205 17.25 -26.29 -3.95
CA ASN A 205 15.98 -26.85 -4.38
C ASN A 205 15.41 -26.08 -5.59
N ILE A 206 15.49 -24.75 -5.57
CA ILE A 206 15.07 -23.93 -6.71
C ILE A 206 15.88 -24.29 -7.96
N GLN A 207 17.21 -24.35 -7.85
CA GLN A 207 18.08 -24.70 -8.99
C GLN A 207 17.81 -26.10 -9.53
N LYS A 208 17.56 -27.06 -8.63
CA LYS A 208 17.23 -28.45 -8.99
C LYS A 208 15.86 -28.56 -9.68
N THR A 209 14.89 -27.76 -9.23
CA THR A 209 13.51 -27.79 -9.75
C THR A 209 13.38 -27.01 -11.06
N LEU A 210 14.24 -26.01 -11.27
CA LEU A 210 14.26 -25.19 -12.48
C LEU A 210 14.57 -26.01 -13.72
N GLN A 211 13.58 -26.14 -14.60
CA GLN A 211 13.75 -26.61 -15.96
C GLN A 211 14.10 -25.41 -16.84
N SER A 212 15.30 -25.39 -17.43
CA SER A 212 15.73 -24.31 -18.32
C SER A 212 16.37 -24.85 -19.59
N GLY A 213 16.47 -24.00 -20.62
CA GLY A 213 17.06 -24.33 -21.90
C GLY A 213 16.57 -23.42 -23.02
N MET A 214 16.95 -23.73 -24.25
CA MET A 214 16.43 -23.06 -25.45
C MET A 214 15.29 -23.89 -26.04
N LEU A 215 14.23 -23.24 -26.51
CA LEU A 215 13.23 -23.92 -27.34
C LEU A 215 13.84 -24.33 -28.70
N ASP A 216 13.42 -25.47 -29.26
CA ASP A 216 14.03 -26.09 -30.45
C ASP A 216 13.80 -25.29 -31.75
N LYS A 217 12.59 -24.73 -31.93
CA LYS A 217 12.15 -24.06 -33.18
C LYS A 217 12.09 -22.55 -33.05
N SER A 218 12.20 -22.03 -31.84
CA SER A 218 12.15 -20.61 -31.52
C SER A 218 13.38 -20.24 -30.69
N GLN A 219 14.01 -19.11 -30.99
CA GLN A 219 15.15 -18.60 -30.20
C GLN A 219 14.67 -17.97 -28.89
N ILE A 220 13.88 -18.72 -28.13
CA ILE A 220 13.32 -18.35 -26.84
C ILE A 220 13.97 -19.23 -25.78
N GLU A 221 14.71 -18.61 -24.89
CA GLU A 221 15.24 -19.27 -23.71
C GLU A 221 14.15 -19.39 -22.65
N TYR A 222 13.95 -20.55 -22.05
CA TYR A 222 12.92 -20.76 -21.04
C TYR A 222 13.50 -21.08 -19.66
N GLY A 223 12.74 -20.73 -18.63
CA GLY A 223 13.02 -21.09 -17.23
C GLY A 223 11.72 -21.37 -16.49
N PHE A 224 11.42 -22.64 -16.27
CA PHE A 224 10.15 -23.12 -15.71
C PHE A 224 10.35 -23.76 -14.34
N ILE A 225 9.50 -23.39 -13.39
CA ILE A 225 9.36 -24.08 -12.11
C ILE A 225 7.91 -24.52 -11.98
N LYS A 226 7.67 -25.82 -12.18
CA LYS A 226 6.39 -26.41 -11.84
C LYS A 226 6.30 -26.54 -10.32
N LYS A 227 5.29 -25.90 -9.73
CA LYS A 227 4.99 -26.00 -8.30
C LYS A 227 3.50 -25.97 -8.06
N ASP A 228 3.05 -26.64 -7.00
CA ASP A 228 1.62 -26.71 -6.68
C ASP A 228 1.19 -25.51 -5.85
N ASN A 229 0.66 -24.48 -6.51
CA ASN A 229 0.17 -23.29 -5.86
C ASN A 229 -1.27 -23.44 -5.38
N ARG A 230 -1.58 -22.79 -4.26
CA ARG A 230 -2.96 -22.57 -3.82
C ARG A 230 -3.78 -21.94 -4.96
N GLY A 231 -4.94 -22.54 -5.26
CA GLY A 231 -5.80 -22.11 -6.36
C GLY A 231 -5.27 -22.45 -7.76
N LYS A 232 -4.27 -23.34 -7.88
CA LYS A 232 -3.67 -23.81 -9.13
C LYS A 232 -3.17 -22.66 -10.02
N THR A 233 -2.57 -21.66 -9.41
CA THR A 233 -2.15 -20.42 -10.10
C THR A 233 -0.81 -20.59 -10.80
N VAL A 234 -0.61 -19.80 -11.86
CA VAL A 234 0.63 -19.73 -12.65
C VAL A 234 0.93 -18.28 -13.01
N ASN A 235 2.19 -17.89 -12.81
CA ASN A 235 2.74 -16.62 -13.23
C ASN A 235 3.73 -16.85 -14.37
N LEU A 236 3.56 -16.13 -15.48
CA LEU A 236 4.42 -16.25 -16.64
C LEU A 236 4.86 -14.87 -17.12
N THR A 237 6.16 -14.73 -17.38
CA THR A 237 6.77 -13.54 -17.97
C THR A 237 7.42 -13.92 -19.30
N PHE A 238 7.01 -13.24 -20.36
CA PHE A 238 7.59 -13.40 -21.70
C PHE A 238 8.24 -12.10 -22.14
N THR A 239 9.54 -12.14 -22.42
CA THR A 239 10.34 -10.97 -22.76
C THR A 239 10.90 -11.12 -24.18
N MET A 240 10.71 -10.12 -25.02
CA MET A 240 11.36 -10.01 -26.32
C MET A 240 12.28 -8.80 -26.32
N ARG A 241 13.52 -8.96 -26.79
CA ARG A 241 14.48 -7.88 -26.96
C ARG A 241 14.91 -7.82 -28.42
N ASN A 242 14.89 -6.62 -29.02
CA ASN A 242 15.19 -6.43 -30.43
C ASN A 242 15.88 -5.08 -30.69
N GLY A 243 16.78 -5.08 -31.66
CA GLY A 243 17.43 -3.88 -32.17
C GLY A 243 18.65 -3.40 -31.38
N THR A 244 19.35 -2.45 -31.99
CA THR A 244 20.55 -1.80 -31.47
C THR A 244 20.30 -0.34 -31.09
N VAL A 245 21.23 0.29 -30.37
CA VAL A 245 21.17 1.73 -30.05
C VAL A 245 20.90 2.58 -31.30
N ASP A 246 21.67 2.37 -32.37
CA ASP A 246 21.54 3.12 -33.63
C ASP A 246 20.15 2.99 -34.26
N GLN A 247 19.58 1.78 -34.22
CA GLN A 247 18.25 1.53 -34.76
C GLN A 247 17.13 2.13 -33.89
N LEU A 248 17.39 2.29 -32.58
CA LEU A 248 16.46 2.83 -31.59
C LEU A 248 16.60 4.34 -31.40
N MET A 249 17.56 4.99 -32.06
CA MET A 249 17.67 6.44 -32.11
C MET A 249 16.37 7.07 -32.60
N ASN A 250 15.93 8.11 -31.90
CA ASN A 250 14.73 8.91 -32.18
C ASN A 250 13.40 8.13 -32.16
N LYS A 251 13.36 6.92 -31.58
CA LYS A 251 12.09 6.19 -31.38
C LYS A 251 11.27 6.74 -30.22
N GLY A 252 11.91 7.48 -29.31
CA GLY A 252 11.22 8.23 -28.25
C GLY A 252 10.25 7.36 -27.45
N LEU A 253 9.00 7.79 -27.39
CA LEU A 253 7.92 7.09 -26.66
C LEU A 253 7.20 6.02 -27.49
N ALA A 254 7.58 5.79 -28.75
CA ALA A 254 6.91 4.83 -29.62
C ALA A 254 6.85 3.43 -28.99
N ALA A 255 7.97 2.96 -28.42
CA ALA A 255 8.04 1.65 -27.76
C ALA A 255 7.01 1.48 -26.64
N ARG A 256 6.90 2.49 -25.77
CA ARG A 256 5.98 2.51 -24.62
C ARG A 256 4.52 2.50 -25.08
N TYR A 257 4.17 3.35 -26.05
CA TYR A 257 2.81 3.43 -26.56
C TYR A 257 2.43 2.20 -27.40
N THR A 258 3.33 1.65 -28.20
CA THR A 258 3.05 0.43 -28.98
C THR A 258 2.68 -0.71 -28.05
N ALA A 259 3.44 -0.93 -26.96
CA ALA A 259 3.14 -1.98 -25.99
C ALA A 259 1.82 -1.74 -25.24
N ARG A 260 1.57 -0.51 -24.76
CA ARG A 260 0.33 -0.16 -24.05
C ARG A 260 -0.93 -0.26 -24.92
N MET A 261 -0.77 -0.22 -26.24
CA MET A 261 -1.87 -0.35 -27.20
C MET A 261 -2.17 -1.80 -27.61
N LEU A 262 -1.34 -2.79 -27.27
CA LEU A 262 -1.56 -4.19 -27.64
C LEU A 262 -2.84 -4.78 -27.04
N ASN A 263 -3.20 -4.38 -25.80
CA ASN A 263 -4.44 -4.80 -25.15
C ASN A 263 -5.61 -3.83 -25.38
N LYS A 264 -5.51 -2.90 -26.34
CA LYS A 264 -6.57 -1.93 -26.67
C LYS A 264 -7.40 -2.35 -27.88
N GLY A 265 -7.38 -3.64 -28.20
CA GLY A 265 -8.15 -4.24 -29.28
C GLY A 265 -7.26 -5.00 -30.26
N THR A 266 -7.82 -6.06 -30.84
CA THR A 266 -7.22 -6.82 -31.93
C THR A 266 -8.05 -6.63 -33.20
N LYS A 267 -7.57 -7.19 -34.33
CA LYS A 267 -8.36 -7.22 -35.57
C LYS A 267 -9.73 -7.88 -35.42
N THR A 268 -9.93 -8.71 -34.40
CA THR A 268 -11.16 -9.50 -34.21
C THR A 268 -11.90 -9.21 -32.90
N LYS A 269 -11.33 -8.41 -31.99
CA LYS A 269 -11.87 -8.15 -30.65
C LYS A 269 -11.72 -6.69 -30.28
N SER A 270 -12.79 -6.10 -29.76
CA SER A 270 -12.70 -4.80 -29.11
C SER A 270 -11.92 -4.90 -27.79
N ARG A 271 -11.58 -3.75 -27.22
CA ARG A 271 -11.02 -3.69 -25.86
C ARG A 271 -11.96 -4.32 -24.83
N GLN A 272 -13.27 -4.11 -24.94
CA GLN A 272 -14.24 -4.67 -23.99
C GLN A 272 -14.28 -6.20 -24.09
N ASP A 273 -14.28 -6.75 -25.32
CA ASP A 273 -14.27 -8.21 -25.52
C ASP A 273 -13.02 -8.87 -24.91
N ILE A 274 -11.87 -8.18 -24.96
CA ILE A 274 -10.62 -8.63 -24.33
C ILE A 274 -10.77 -8.68 -22.80
N GLU A 275 -11.25 -7.61 -22.18
CA GLU A 275 -11.42 -7.51 -20.72
C GLU A 275 -12.48 -8.50 -20.20
N ASP A 276 -13.60 -8.67 -20.93
CA ASP A 276 -14.64 -9.64 -20.61
C ASP A 276 -14.11 -11.07 -20.68
N LYS A 277 -13.32 -11.39 -21.71
CA LYS A 277 -12.71 -12.72 -21.85
C LYS A 277 -11.66 -12.97 -20.76
N LEU A 278 -10.82 -12.00 -20.41
CA LEU A 278 -9.87 -12.11 -19.30
C LEU A 278 -10.59 -12.32 -17.95
N SER A 279 -11.68 -11.59 -17.71
CA SER A 279 -12.52 -11.73 -16.52
C SER A 279 -13.15 -13.12 -16.43
N ALA A 280 -13.70 -13.62 -17.54
CA ALA A 280 -14.24 -14.98 -17.62
C ALA A 280 -13.17 -16.06 -17.35
N LEU A 281 -11.93 -15.84 -17.83
CA LEU A 281 -10.78 -16.69 -17.59
C LEU A 281 -10.12 -16.46 -16.22
N LYS A 282 -10.61 -15.50 -15.41
CA LYS A 282 -10.00 -15.07 -14.14
C LYS A 282 -8.50 -14.82 -14.27
N SER A 283 -8.10 -14.24 -15.40
CA SER A 283 -6.71 -14.10 -15.81
C SER A 283 -6.37 -12.64 -16.08
N SER A 284 -5.09 -12.30 -16.02
CA SER A 284 -4.58 -10.96 -16.32
C SER A 284 -3.41 -11.04 -17.29
N VAL A 285 -3.41 -10.15 -18.30
CA VAL A 285 -2.32 -10.01 -19.26
C VAL A 285 -1.94 -8.53 -19.35
N PHE A 286 -0.67 -8.24 -19.05
CA PHE A 286 -0.14 -6.88 -19.07
C PHE A 286 1.08 -6.78 -19.99
N PHE A 287 1.15 -5.70 -20.77
CA PHE A 287 2.27 -5.42 -21.67
C PHE A 287 3.00 -4.17 -21.21
N ASN A 288 4.33 -4.28 -21.09
CA ASN A 288 5.21 -3.15 -20.82
C ASN A 288 6.26 -3.03 -21.93
N GLY A 289 6.51 -1.81 -22.39
CA GLY A 289 7.41 -1.54 -23.51
C GLY A 289 8.41 -0.43 -23.19
N SER A 290 9.65 -0.66 -23.56
CA SER A 290 10.74 0.30 -23.57
C SER A 290 11.54 0.14 -24.87
N ASN A 291 12.36 1.11 -25.23
CA ASN A 291 13.20 0.98 -26.43
C ASN A 291 14.02 -0.31 -26.37
N GLY A 292 13.86 -1.15 -27.39
CA GLY A 292 14.54 -2.44 -27.51
C GLY A 292 14.02 -3.60 -26.66
N ARG A 293 12.93 -3.41 -25.89
CA ARG A 293 12.39 -4.48 -25.03
C ARG A 293 10.87 -4.39 -24.85
N VAL A 294 10.19 -5.53 -24.97
CA VAL A 294 8.78 -5.71 -24.63
C VAL A 294 8.66 -6.85 -23.63
N ASN A 295 7.99 -6.61 -22.52
CA ASN A 295 7.66 -7.63 -21.51
C ASN A 295 6.15 -7.87 -21.52
N VAL A 296 5.77 -9.14 -21.43
CA VAL A 296 4.40 -9.61 -21.25
C VAL A 296 4.34 -10.32 -19.91
N TYR A 297 3.42 -9.89 -19.05
CA TYR A 297 3.17 -10.51 -17.75
C TYR A 297 1.80 -11.16 -17.76
N ILE A 298 1.73 -12.40 -17.32
CA ILE A 298 0.52 -13.22 -17.33
C ILE A 298 0.34 -13.82 -15.94
N ASN A 299 -0.87 -13.67 -15.40
CA ASN A 299 -1.34 -14.39 -14.23
C ASN A 299 -2.61 -15.15 -14.61
N SER A 300 -2.64 -16.46 -14.36
CA SER A 300 -3.74 -17.36 -14.74
C SER A 300 -3.82 -18.52 -13.75
N THR A 301 -4.79 -19.41 -13.95
CA THR A 301 -4.81 -20.76 -13.39
C THR A 301 -4.37 -21.79 -14.43
N GLU A 302 -3.98 -22.99 -13.98
CA GLU A 302 -3.66 -24.14 -14.84
C GLU A 302 -4.78 -24.43 -15.84
N GLU A 303 -6.03 -24.40 -15.37
CA GLU A 303 -7.24 -24.62 -16.18
C GLU A 303 -7.36 -23.65 -17.36
N HIS A 304 -7.07 -22.36 -17.13
CA HIS A 304 -7.30 -21.30 -18.11
C HIS A 304 -6.03 -20.87 -18.85
N LEU A 305 -4.85 -21.40 -18.49
CA LEU A 305 -3.56 -20.94 -18.99
C LEU A 305 -3.49 -20.95 -20.52
N MET A 306 -3.88 -22.04 -21.16
CA MET A 306 -3.76 -22.17 -22.63
C MET A 306 -4.70 -21.22 -23.38
N GLU A 307 -5.91 -20.96 -22.86
CA GLU A 307 -6.82 -19.96 -23.43
C GLU A 307 -6.31 -18.53 -23.22
N THR A 308 -5.75 -18.24 -22.04
CA THR A 308 -5.12 -16.95 -21.75
C THR A 308 -3.93 -16.70 -22.67
N LEU A 309 -3.09 -17.71 -22.93
CA LEU A 309 -1.99 -17.64 -23.89
C LEU A 309 -2.49 -17.40 -25.32
N ALA A 310 -3.59 -18.04 -25.73
CA ALA A 310 -4.24 -17.78 -27.02
C ALA A 310 -4.69 -16.33 -27.17
N LEU A 311 -5.33 -15.78 -26.15
CA LEU A 311 -5.78 -14.39 -26.14
C LEU A 311 -4.59 -13.41 -26.14
N MET A 312 -3.56 -13.67 -25.34
CA MET A 312 -2.31 -12.89 -25.32
C MET A 312 -1.64 -12.85 -26.69
N THR A 313 -1.57 -13.99 -27.37
CA THR A 313 -0.98 -14.11 -28.71
C THR A 313 -1.78 -13.33 -29.75
N ASP A 314 -3.12 -13.29 -29.67
CA ASP A 314 -3.94 -12.43 -30.55
C ASP A 314 -3.67 -10.94 -30.30
N MET A 315 -3.58 -10.51 -29.02
CA MET A 315 -3.21 -9.13 -28.66
C MET A 315 -1.84 -8.73 -29.21
N LEU A 316 -0.87 -9.63 -29.11
CA LEU A 316 0.51 -9.39 -29.51
C LEU A 316 0.71 -9.43 -31.03
N LYS A 317 0.09 -10.39 -31.73
CA LYS A 317 0.29 -10.60 -33.20
C LYS A 317 -0.71 -9.85 -34.08
N ASN A 318 -1.87 -9.49 -33.55
CA ASN A 318 -2.94 -8.83 -34.31
C ASN A 318 -3.48 -7.53 -33.69
N PRO A 319 -2.64 -6.63 -33.13
CA PRO A 319 -3.14 -5.38 -32.58
C PRO A 319 -3.78 -4.52 -33.67
N ILE A 320 -4.92 -3.89 -33.36
CA ILE A 320 -5.60 -3.00 -34.30
C ILE A 320 -5.04 -1.57 -34.28
N PHE A 321 -4.40 -1.18 -33.16
CA PHE A 321 -3.94 0.19 -32.89
C PHE A 321 -5.05 1.22 -33.12
N ASP A 322 -6.16 1.07 -32.40
CA ASP A 322 -7.33 1.94 -32.51
C ASP A 322 -6.96 3.40 -32.17
N ALA A 323 -7.35 4.33 -33.04
CA ALA A 323 -7.02 5.74 -32.89
C ALA A 323 -7.75 6.40 -31.72
N THR A 324 -8.98 5.97 -31.44
CA THR A 324 -9.79 6.52 -30.34
C THR A 324 -9.21 6.12 -28.98
N GLU A 325 -8.82 4.85 -28.84
CA GLU A 325 -8.14 4.37 -27.64
C GLU A 325 -6.76 5.02 -27.46
N LEU A 326 -6.03 5.28 -28.54
CA LEU A 326 -4.77 6.01 -28.49
C LEU A 326 -4.96 7.45 -27.99
N GLU A 327 -5.96 8.17 -28.48
CA GLU A 327 -6.23 9.54 -28.03
C GLU A 327 -6.67 9.60 -26.56
N LYS A 328 -7.47 8.64 -26.08
CA LYS A 328 -7.77 8.51 -24.64
C LYS A 328 -6.48 8.31 -23.82
N LEU A 329 -5.60 7.43 -24.28
CA LEU A 329 -4.33 7.15 -23.60
C LEU A 329 -3.40 8.37 -23.57
N LYS A 330 -3.30 9.10 -24.69
CA LYS A 330 -2.54 10.35 -24.78
C LYS A 330 -3.12 11.43 -23.87
N THR A 331 -4.44 11.57 -23.83
CA THR A 331 -5.13 12.53 -22.96
C THR A 331 -4.83 12.26 -21.49
N GLN A 332 -4.91 11.00 -21.06
CA GLN A 332 -4.58 10.60 -19.69
C GLN A 332 -3.12 10.91 -19.33
N ASP A 333 -2.17 10.54 -20.20
CA ASP A 333 -0.75 10.81 -19.97
C ASP A 333 -0.45 12.33 -19.95
N LEU A 334 -1.04 13.11 -20.84
CA LEU A 334 -0.88 14.57 -20.87
C LEU A 334 -1.45 15.25 -19.63
N ALA A 335 -2.62 14.82 -19.15
CA ALA A 335 -3.20 15.32 -17.90
C ALA A 335 -2.30 15.00 -16.70
N GLY A 336 -1.76 13.78 -16.62
CA GLY A 336 -0.83 13.39 -15.55
C GLY A 336 0.50 14.17 -15.58
N LEU A 337 1.01 14.52 -16.77
CA LEU A 337 2.19 15.38 -16.88
C LEU A 337 1.90 16.82 -16.46
N GLU A 338 0.70 17.35 -16.76
CA GLU A 338 0.31 18.69 -16.34
C GLU A 338 0.16 18.80 -14.82
N GLU A 339 -0.41 17.77 -14.18
CA GLU A 339 -0.43 17.66 -12.72
C GLU A 339 1.00 17.58 -12.15
N SER A 340 1.85 16.72 -12.74
CA SER A 340 3.24 16.53 -12.31
C SER A 340 4.10 17.79 -12.39
N LYS A 341 3.79 18.73 -13.31
CA LYS A 341 4.52 20.00 -13.46
C LYS A 341 4.41 20.93 -12.25
N ASN A 342 3.49 20.67 -11.34
CA ASN A 342 3.28 21.48 -10.15
C ASN A 342 3.65 20.75 -8.86
N GLU A 343 3.95 19.45 -8.91
CA GLU A 343 4.23 18.64 -7.71
C GLU A 343 5.74 18.59 -7.40
N PRO A 344 6.14 18.79 -6.14
CA PRO A 344 7.56 18.82 -5.74
C PRO A 344 8.32 17.56 -6.15
N GLN A 345 7.77 16.38 -5.87
CA GLN A 345 8.47 15.12 -6.09
C GLN A 345 8.74 14.82 -7.58
N PRO A 346 7.75 14.87 -8.49
CA PRO A 346 8.00 14.70 -9.93
C PRO A 346 8.97 15.74 -10.51
N LEU A 347 8.90 17.00 -10.08
CA LEU A 347 9.83 18.05 -10.55
C LEU A 347 11.27 17.76 -10.14
N VAL A 348 11.48 17.42 -8.86
CA VAL A 348 12.78 17.04 -8.31
C VAL A 348 13.34 15.81 -9.02
N SER A 349 12.55 14.74 -9.16
CA SER A 349 12.98 13.52 -9.87
C SER A 349 13.33 13.78 -11.34
N ARG A 350 12.55 14.64 -12.02
CA ARG A 350 12.85 15.05 -13.40
C ARG A 350 14.18 15.78 -13.48
N GLN A 351 14.40 16.77 -12.63
CA GLN A 351 15.59 17.60 -12.66
C GLN A 351 16.86 16.81 -12.31
N ILE A 352 16.79 15.91 -11.32
CA ILE A 352 17.88 14.97 -11.01
C ILE A 352 18.28 14.15 -12.25
N GLY A 353 17.29 13.65 -12.99
CA GLY A 353 17.52 12.93 -14.24
C GLY A 353 18.16 13.80 -15.33
N LEU A 354 17.74 15.06 -15.47
CA LEU A 354 18.29 16.00 -16.44
C LEU A 354 19.74 16.40 -16.13
N LEU A 355 20.04 16.72 -14.87
CA LEU A 355 21.41 17.07 -14.44
C LEU A 355 22.39 15.93 -14.72
N ASN A 356 21.95 14.69 -14.46
CA ASN A 356 22.74 13.48 -14.66
C ASN A 356 22.55 12.83 -16.04
N ASN A 357 21.85 13.48 -16.97
CA ASN A 357 21.74 12.99 -18.35
C ASN A 357 23.08 13.08 -19.07
N GLN A 358 23.48 11.98 -19.70
CA GLN A 358 24.76 11.83 -20.39
C GLN A 358 24.58 11.52 -21.88
N TYR A 359 23.33 11.42 -22.31
CA TYR A 359 22.99 10.97 -23.65
C TYR A 359 22.58 12.14 -24.54
N PRO A 360 22.93 12.11 -25.84
CA PRO A 360 22.42 13.10 -26.78
C PRO A 360 20.91 12.92 -26.98
N LYS A 361 20.23 14.00 -27.35
CA LYS A 361 18.83 13.97 -27.72
C LYS A 361 18.59 12.91 -28.81
N GLY A 362 17.54 12.11 -28.62
CA GLY A 362 17.21 10.99 -29.50
C GLY A 362 17.73 9.63 -29.05
N HIS A 363 18.75 9.57 -28.19
CA HIS A 363 19.24 8.30 -27.65
C HIS A 363 18.18 7.59 -26.79
N PRO A 364 18.10 6.24 -26.79
CA PRO A 364 17.12 5.48 -26.00
C PRO A 364 17.08 5.81 -24.51
N ASN A 365 18.24 6.16 -23.93
CA ASN A 365 18.40 6.52 -22.51
C ASN A 365 18.37 8.04 -22.24
N TYR A 366 18.08 8.86 -23.26
CA TYR A 366 17.97 10.32 -23.10
C TYR A 366 16.83 10.69 -22.13
N ARG A 367 17.12 11.63 -21.22
CA ARG A 367 16.12 12.17 -20.30
C ARG A 367 15.44 13.40 -20.92
N MET A 368 14.18 13.27 -21.29
CA MET A 368 13.38 14.38 -21.82
C MET A 368 13.00 15.37 -20.71
N THR A 369 12.94 16.66 -21.05
CA THR A 369 12.20 17.64 -20.23
C THR A 369 10.69 17.39 -20.31
N TYR A 370 9.89 18.03 -19.44
CA TYR A 370 8.43 17.92 -19.53
C TYR A 370 7.88 18.39 -20.89
N ASP A 371 8.39 19.50 -21.42
CA ASP A 371 7.93 20.03 -22.70
C ASP A 371 8.33 19.14 -23.88
N GLU A 372 9.53 18.55 -23.82
CA GLU A 372 9.96 17.55 -24.80
C GLU A 372 9.09 16.28 -24.74
N GLU A 373 8.74 15.82 -23.54
CA GLU A 373 7.88 14.64 -23.37
C GLU A 373 6.45 14.92 -23.84
N ILE A 374 5.88 16.08 -23.51
CA ILE A 374 4.56 16.51 -24.01
C ILE A 374 4.57 16.58 -25.54
N ALA A 375 5.61 17.16 -26.14
CA ALA A 375 5.75 17.21 -27.59
C ALA A 375 5.88 15.80 -28.19
N ALA A 376 6.65 14.92 -27.55
CA ALA A 376 6.80 13.53 -27.96
C ALA A 376 5.46 12.77 -27.91
N ILE A 377 4.66 12.94 -26.85
CA ILE A 377 3.32 12.34 -26.72
C ILE A 377 2.39 12.84 -27.83
N LYS A 378 2.36 14.15 -28.07
CA LYS A 378 1.52 14.76 -29.12
C LYS A 378 1.88 14.22 -30.51
N ALA A 379 3.16 13.92 -30.75
CA ALA A 379 3.63 13.35 -32.01
C ALA A 379 3.29 11.85 -32.19
N ILE A 380 2.87 11.14 -31.14
CA ILE A 380 2.44 9.73 -31.26
C ILE A 380 1.11 9.67 -32.03
N ASN A 381 1.11 8.85 -33.08
CA ASN A 381 -0.06 8.51 -33.88
C ASN A 381 -0.01 7.02 -34.28
N VAL A 382 -1.09 6.52 -34.87
CA VAL A 382 -1.23 5.10 -35.24
C VAL A 382 -0.13 4.62 -36.19
N ASP A 383 0.33 5.45 -37.12
CA ASP A 383 1.38 5.08 -38.08
C ASP A 383 2.73 4.90 -37.39
N VAL A 384 3.05 5.76 -36.41
CA VAL A 384 4.24 5.58 -35.55
C VAL A 384 4.19 4.25 -34.82
N LEU A 385 3.03 3.88 -34.26
CA LEU A 385 2.88 2.60 -33.55
C LEU A 385 3.03 1.41 -34.47
N LYS A 386 2.39 1.44 -35.65
CA LYS A 386 2.47 0.39 -36.67
C LYS A 386 3.90 0.24 -37.22
N SER A 387 4.60 1.36 -37.45
CA SER A 387 5.98 1.35 -37.90
C SER A 387 6.91 0.76 -36.83
N TYR A 388 6.76 1.17 -35.56
CA TYR A 388 7.56 0.61 -34.47
C TYR A 388 7.26 -0.89 -34.30
N TYR A 389 5.98 -1.27 -34.35
CA TYR A 389 5.55 -2.67 -34.28
C TYR A 389 6.22 -3.52 -35.37
N LYS A 390 6.09 -3.11 -36.63
CA LYS A 390 6.69 -3.80 -37.78
C LYS A 390 8.20 -3.96 -37.65
N ASP A 391 8.86 -2.94 -37.11
CA ASP A 391 10.31 -2.91 -37.02
C ASP A 391 10.88 -3.76 -35.87
N PHE A 392 10.19 -3.83 -34.74
CA PHE A 392 10.76 -4.32 -33.47
C PHE A 392 9.97 -5.43 -32.78
N TYR A 393 8.84 -5.89 -33.31
CA TYR A 393 8.12 -7.04 -32.75
C TYR A 393 8.49 -8.31 -33.50
N GLY A 394 8.63 -9.40 -32.75
CA GLY A 394 9.12 -10.71 -33.22
C GLY A 394 10.26 -11.25 -32.37
N ILE A 395 10.58 -12.52 -32.58
CA ILE A 395 11.71 -13.23 -31.98
C ILE A 395 12.97 -12.97 -32.80
N SER A 396 14.01 -12.44 -32.16
CA SER A 396 15.37 -12.36 -32.72
C SER A 396 16.30 -13.31 -31.95
N ASN A 397 17.52 -12.88 -31.65
CA ASN A 397 18.54 -13.60 -30.88
C ASN A 397 18.41 -13.43 -29.36
N SER A 398 17.41 -12.70 -28.86
CA SER A 398 17.19 -12.54 -27.41
C SER A 398 15.70 -12.48 -27.07
N ALA A 399 15.17 -13.60 -26.59
CA ALA A 399 13.85 -13.69 -25.99
C ALA A 399 13.89 -14.69 -24.83
N SER A 400 13.12 -14.42 -23.77
CA SER A 400 13.04 -15.32 -22.63
C SER A 400 11.61 -15.54 -22.16
N LEU A 401 11.32 -16.76 -21.70
CA LEU A 401 10.02 -17.20 -21.21
C LEU A 401 10.17 -17.86 -19.83
N VAL A 402 9.74 -17.17 -18.79
CA VAL A 402 9.81 -17.67 -17.41
C VAL A 402 8.40 -17.98 -16.92
N ALA A 403 8.18 -19.15 -16.34
CA ALA A 403 6.89 -19.54 -15.80
C ALA A 403 7.04 -20.26 -14.46
N ILE A 404 6.23 -19.90 -13.48
CA ILE A 404 6.24 -20.49 -12.13
C ILE A 404 4.80 -20.79 -11.71
N GLY A 405 4.56 -22.02 -11.27
CA GLY A 405 3.26 -22.45 -10.74
C GLY A 405 2.71 -23.70 -11.42
N ASN A 406 1.39 -23.87 -11.37
CA ASN A 406 0.71 -25.03 -11.94
C ASN A 406 0.60 -24.92 -13.46
N MET A 407 1.30 -25.80 -14.17
CA MET A 407 1.27 -25.87 -15.63
C MET A 407 1.62 -27.25 -16.16
N ASP A 408 1.16 -27.51 -17.38
CA ASP A 408 1.75 -28.50 -18.27
C ASP A 408 2.89 -27.82 -19.05
N GLU A 409 4.12 -28.06 -18.62
CA GLU A 409 5.32 -27.48 -19.22
C GLU A 409 5.47 -27.82 -20.70
N GLN A 410 5.09 -29.04 -21.13
CA GLN A 410 5.21 -29.45 -22.52
C GLN A 410 4.16 -28.78 -23.40
N ALA A 411 2.94 -28.60 -22.89
CA ALA A 411 1.90 -27.84 -23.58
C ALA A 411 2.32 -26.37 -23.78
N VAL A 412 2.90 -25.73 -22.75
CA VAL A 412 3.40 -24.35 -22.84
C VAL A 412 4.55 -24.25 -23.85
N LYS A 413 5.56 -25.13 -23.77
CA LYS A 413 6.68 -25.14 -24.74
C LYS A 413 6.16 -25.33 -26.16
N GLY A 414 5.34 -26.36 -26.39
CA GLY A 414 4.77 -26.67 -27.70
C GLY A 414 3.92 -25.52 -28.27
N TYR A 415 3.20 -24.80 -27.42
CA TYR A 415 2.45 -23.62 -27.81
C TYR A 415 3.35 -22.48 -28.29
N PHE A 416 4.39 -22.14 -27.52
CA PHE A 416 5.32 -21.09 -27.92
C PHE A 416 6.09 -21.45 -29.19
N GLU A 417 6.47 -22.71 -29.35
CA GLU A 417 7.12 -23.20 -30.58
C GLU A 417 6.23 -23.03 -31.81
N LYS A 418 4.95 -23.39 -31.67
CA LYS A 418 3.96 -23.27 -32.74
C LYS A 418 3.72 -21.80 -33.09
N GLU A 419 3.47 -20.96 -32.09
CA GLU A 419 3.00 -19.59 -32.31
C GLU A 419 4.11 -18.58 -32.59
N TYR A 420 5.31 -18.80 -32.04
CA TYR A 420 6.43 -17.85 -32.10
C TYR A 420 7.62 -18.32 -32.94
N GLY A 421 7.71 -19.61 -33.30
CA GLY A 421 8.79 -20.12 -34.16
C GLY A 421 8.86 -19.45 -35.55
N SER A 422 7.72 -18.99 -36.08
CA SER A 422 7.64 -18.22 -37.35
C SER A 422 7.53 -16.70 -37.16
N PHE A 423 7.30 -16.22 -35.93
CA PHE A 423 7.14 -14.81 -35.63
C PHE A 423 8.50 -14.14 -35.43
N LYS A 424 9.30 -14.02 -36.50
CA LYS A 424 10.69 -13.57 -36.44
C LYS A 424 10.84 -12.06 -36.60
N ASN A 425 11.84 -11.49 -35.94
CA ASN A 425 12.35 -10.14 -36.17
C ASN A 425 13.78 -10.20 -36.70
N ASN A 426 14.12 -9.38 -37.70
CA ASN A 426 15.43 -9.37 -38.35
C ASN A 426 16.39 -8.32 -37.79
N LYS A 427 16.01 -7.57 -36.75
CA LYS A 427 16.86 -6.64 -36.02
C LYS A 427 17.37 -7.32 -34.75
N PRO A 428 18.56 -7.96 -34.78
CA PRO A 428 19.09 -8.61 -33.60
C PRO A 428 19.24 -7.61 -32.46
N TYR A 429 19.01 -8.08 -31.25
CA TYR A 429 19.26 -7.33 -30.05
C TYR A 429 20.76 -7.16 -29.84
N ALA A 430 21.15 -5.92 -29.53
CA ALA A 430 22.40 -5.58 -28.87
C ALA A 430 22.08 -4.76 -27.63
N GLU A 431 22.82 -5.00 -26.55
CA GLU A 431 22.63 -4.32 -25.29
C GLU A 431 22.74 -2.79 -25.43
N ILE A 432 21.76 -2.09 -24.85
CA ILE A 432 21.78 -0.63 -24.74
C ILE A 432 22.65 -0.27 -23.53
N ARG A 433 23.96 -0.23 -23.76
CA ARG A 433 24.95 0.06 -22.72
C ARG A 433 24.67 1.38 -22.01
N ASN A 434 24.94 1.39 -20.71
CA ASN A 434 24.82 2.53 -19.81
C ASN A 434 26.04 2.64 -18.89
N PRO A 435 27.25 2.86 -19.44
CA PRO A 435 28.50 2.82 -18.67
C PRO A 435 28.55 3.92 -17.61
N PHE A 436 29.24 3.62 -16.51
CA PHE A 436 29.44 4.53 -15.40
C PHE A 436 30.00 5.88 -15.85
N LYS A 437 29.40 6.94 -15.28
CA LYS A 437 29.98 8.27 -15.21
C LYS A 437 29.65 8.87 -13.85
N PRO A 438 30.54 9.71 -13.30
CA PRO A 438 30.25 10.43 -12.08
C PRO A 438 29.03 11.33 -12.25
N ASN A 439 28.24 11.44 -11.19
CA ASN A 439 27.17 12.43 -11.11
C ASN A 439 27.75 13.85 -11.10
N LYS A 440 26.93 14.86 -11.37
CA LYS A 440 27.35 16.26 -11.27
C LYS A 440 27.02 16.81 -9.89
N PRO A 441 28.00 17.18 -9.05
CA PRO A 441 27.71 17.79 -7.77
C PRO A 441 26.85 19.05 -7.93
N ALA A 442 25.71 19.09 -7.25
CA ALA A 442 24.75 20.17 -7.32
C ALA A 442 23.87 20.18 -6.07
N ASN A 443 23.33 21.34 -5.72
CA ASN A 443 22.25 21.46 -4.74
C ASN A 443 21.25 22.49 -5.26
N GLU A 444 20.30 22.06 -6.08
CA GLU A 444 19.34 22.95 -6.73
C GLU A 444 18.03 23.06 -5.94
N GLN A 445 17.34 24.18 -6.16
CA GLN A 445 16.06 24.50 -5.55
C GLN A 445 15.07 24.78 -6.67
N ILE A 446 13.91 24.14 -6.61
CA ILE A 446 12.76 24.32 -7.50
C ILE A 446 11.61 24.84 -6.65
N MET A 447 11.11 26.02 -6.99
CA MET A 447 9.95 26.60 -6.31
C MET A 447 8.67 25.91 -6.77
N THR A 448 7.88 25.43 -5.81
CA THR A 448 6.52 24.91 -6.05
C THR A 448 5.55 25.67 -5.15
N PRO A 449 5.07 26.85 -5.59
CA PRO A 449 4.20 27.70 -4.78
C PRO A 449 2.95 26.97 -4.29
N ASP A 450 2.45 27.35 -3.12
CA ASP A 450 1.24 26.82 -2.48
C ASP A 450 1.30 25.33 -2.10
N LYS A 451 2.49 24.70 -2.15
CA LYS A 451 2.68 23.30 -1.73
C LYS A 451 3.08 23.23 -0.26
N LYS A 452 2.22 22.58 0.54
CA LYS A 452 2.44 22.37 1.98
C LYS A 452 3.65 21.50 2.33
N ASN A 453 4.10 20.67 1.40
CA ASN A 453 5.22 19.76 1.58
C ASN A 453 6.32 20.08 0.56
N ALA A 454 7.56 20.07 1.03
CA ALA A 454 8.75 20.03 0.23
C ALA A 454 9.27 18.58 0.10
N PHE A 455 10.11 18.36 -0.91
CA PHE A 455 10.76 17.10 -1.21
C PHE A 455 12.22 17.32 -1.60
N THR A 456 13.13 16.57 -0.99
CA THR A 456 14.54 16.48 -1.40
C THR A 456 14.79 15.12 -2.02
N LEU A 457 15.56 15.08 -3.11
CA LEU A 457 16.22 13.88 -3.62
C LEU A 457 17.70 14.18 -3.84
N GLY A 458 18.57 13.36 -3.27
CA GLY A 458 20.00 13.37 -3.53
C GLY A 458 20.42 12.08 -4.23
N ILE A 459 21.31 12.15 -5.22
CA ILE A 459 21.94 10.99 -5.86
C ILE A 459 23.46 11.13 -5.86
N LEU A 460 24.16 10.05 -5.51
CA LEU A 460 25.59 9.87 -5.68
C LEU A 460 25.84 8.64 -6.57
N SER A 461 26.54 8.84 -7.69
CA SER A 461 26.92 7.74 -8.59
C SER A 461 28.29 7.19 -8.20
N PHE A 462 28.48 5.88 -8.34
CA PHE A 462 29.76 5.23 -8.08
C PHE A 462 29.99 4.04 -9.03
N GLU A 463 31.26 3.69 -9.23
CA GLU A 463 31.65 2.62 -10.14
C GLU A 463 31.73 1.29 -9.38
N ALA A 464 30.73 0.44 -9.57
CA ALA A 464 30.70 -0.92 -9.02
C ALA A 464 29.68 -1.78 -9.78
N SER A 465 29.80 -3.09 -9.65
CA SER A 465 28.81 -4.06 -10.12
C SER A 465 28.54 -5.15 -9.10
N GLN A 466 27.48 -5.93 -9.32
CA GLN A 466 27.14 -7.08 -8.47
C GLN A 466 28.19 -8.21 -8.50
N TYR A 467 29.17 -8.14 -9.40
CA TYR A 467 30.29 -9.08 -9.49
C TYR A 467 31.51 -8.65 -8.67
N ASP A 468 31.57 -7.38 -8.26
CA ASP A 468 32.69 -6.88 -7.47
C ASP A 468 32.57 -7.38 -6.01
N ASP A 469 33.72 -7.61 -5.36
CA ASP A 469 33.76 -8.18 -3.99
C ASP A 469 33.06 -7.29 -2.96
N ASP A 470 32.96 -5.99 -3.25
CA ASP A 470 32.32 -4.99 -2.39
C ASP A 470 30.80 -5.07 -2.40
N TYR A 471 30.16 -5.79 -3.33
CA TYR A 471 28.70 -5.79 -3.50
C TYR A 471 27.94 -6.20 -2.23
N ALA A 472 28.34 -7.30 -1.59
CA ALA A 472 27.68 -7.76 -0.36
C ALA A 472 27.74 -6.71 0.75
N ALA A 473 28.90 -6.07 0.93
CA ALA A 473 29.09 -5.04 1.94
C ALA A 473 28.32 -3.74 1.60
N LEU A 474 28.22 -3.39 0.31
CA LEU A 474 27.43 -2.26 -0.18
C LEU A 474 25.93 -2.44 0.07
N GLN A 475 25.40 -3.66 -0.09
CA GLN A 475 24.01 -3.98 0.24
C GLN A 475 23.74 -3.74 1.73
N VAL A 476 24.58 -4.28 2.61
CA VAL A 476 24.45 -4.08 4.07
C VAL A 476 24.60 -2.61 4.45
N ALA A 477 25.57 -1.89 3.87
CA ALA A 477 25.74 -0.47 4.10
C ALA A 477 24.49 0.33 3.69
N GLY A 478 23.88 0.01 2.54
CA GLY A 478 22.67 0.66 2.06
C GLY A 478 21.45 0.42 2.95
N GLU A 479 21.26 -0.80 3.45
CA GLU A 479 20.17 -1.14 4.36
C GLU A 479 20.26 -0.41 5.70
N ILE A 480 21.47 -0.33 6.29
CA ILE A 480 21.72 0.42 7.52
C ILE A 480 21.51 1.92 7.28
N PHE A 481 22.04 2.44 6.17
CA PHE A 481 22.02 3.87 5.87
C PHE A 481 20.60 4.39 5.64
N GLY A 482 19.82 3.74 4.77
CA GLY A 482 18.53 4.28 4.32
C GLY A 482 17.43 3.25 4.07
N GLY A 483 17.74 1.96 3.90
CA GLY A 483 16.81 0.93 3.41
C GLY A 483 15.82 0.38 4.43
N GLY A 484 16.20 0.32 5.71
CA GLY A 484 15.33 -0.19 6.77
C GLY A 484 14.07 0.67 7.00
N PHE A 485 12.87 0.12 6.70
CA PHE A 485 11.57 0.80 6.78
C PHE A 485 11.24 1.45 8.14
N LEU A 486 11.78 0.92 9.25
CA LEU A 486 11.49 1.43 10.60
C LEU A 486 12.68 2.11 11.29
N ASN A 487 13.93 1.73 11.00
CA ASN A 487 15.12 2.09 11.80
C ASN A 487 16.40 2.42 10.98
N SER A 488 16.32 2.80 9.70
CA SER A 488 17.53 3.27 8.99
C SER A 488 18.09 4.55 9.60
N ARG A 489 19.41 4.80 9.48
CA ARG A 489 20.06 5.98 10.08
C ARG A 489 19.45 7.30 9.62
N ILE A 490 19.18 7.44 8.32
CA ILE A 490 18.53 8.64 7.76
C ILE A 490 17.13 8.85 8.33
N ALA A 491 16.32 7.78 8.41
CA ALA A 491 14.98 7.87 8.97
C ALA A 491 15.02 8.16 10.48
N GLY A 492 15.91 7.52 11.23
CA GLY A 492 16.13 7.75 12.65
C GLY A 492 16.53 9.20 12.95
N ARG A 493 17.49 9.74 12.18
CA ARG A 493 17.93 11.13 12.30
C ARG A 493 16.80 12.12 12.01
N LEU A 494 16.22 12.06 10.82
CA LEU A 494 15.30 13.10 10.35
C LEU A 494 13.87 12.99 10.90
N ARG A 495 13.41 11.77 11.25
CA ARG A 495 12.04 11.55 11.76
C ARG A 495 12.00 11.41 13.28
N GLN A 496 12.87 10.60 13.87
CA GLN A 496 12.76 10.25 15.29
C GLN A 496 13.50 11.25 16.20
N GLN A 497 14.72 11.65 15.83
CA GLN A 497 15.52 12.57 16.64
C GLN A 497 15.12 14.02 16.41
N ASP A 498 15.14 14.48 15.15
CA ASP A 498 14.95 15.89 14.84
C ASP A 498 13.48 16.26 14.60
N GLY A 499 12.62 15.29 14.26
CA GLY A 499 11.19 15.51 13.98
C GLY A 499 10.92 16.43 12.78
N VAL A 500 11.88 16.58 11.87
CA VAL A 500 11.84 17.55 10.77
C VAL A 500 11.23 17.02 9.47
N SER A 501 11.06 15.69 9.36
CA SER A 501 10.57 15.00 8.16
C SER A 501 9.40 14.07 8.46
N TYR A 502 8.43 14.04 7.55
CA TYR A 502 7.31 13.09 7.55
C TYR A 502 7.75 11.71 7.05
N GLY A 503 8.69 11.68 6.10
CA GLY A 503 9.24 10.47 5.52
C GLY A 503 10.63 10.73 4.98
N ALA A 504 11.61 9.92 5.38
CA ALA A 504 12.97 10.01 4.91
C ALA A 504 13.57 8.62 4.78
N GLY A 505 14.51 8.45 3.87
CA GLY A 505 15.18 7.18 3.63
C GLY A 505 16.23 7.31 2.55
N GLY A 506 16.73 6.15 2.11
CA GLY A 506 17.71 6.07 1.03
C GLY A 506 17.93 4.61 0.63
N ASN A 507 18.71 4.39 -0.42
CA ASN A 507 19.06 3.05 -0.85
C ASN A 507 20.35 3.07 -1.68
N VAL A 508 20.99 1.91 -1.80
CA VAL A 508 22.18 1.69 -2.64
C VAL A 508 21.78 0.71 -3.74
N GLY A 509 21.77 1.17 -4.99
CA GLY A 509 21.55 0.34 -6.17
C GLY A 509 22.86 -0.01 -6.85
N VAL A 510 23.19 -1.31 -6.89
CA VAL A 510 24.41 -1.81 -7.55
C VAL A 510 24.08 -2.45 -8.89
N ASP A 511 24.79 -2.00 -9.93
CA ASP A 511 24.55 -2.39 -11.32
C ASP A 511 24.79 -3.89 -11.55
N GLY A 512 23.88 -4.49 -12.32
CA GLY A 512 23.94 -5.89 -12.66
C GLY A 512 25.01 -6.19 -13.70
N ASP A 513 25.41 -5.22 -14.54
CA ASP A 513 26.37 -5.45 -15.62
C ASP A 513 27.82 -5.14 -15.19
N PRO A 514 28.76 -6.09 -15.36
CA PRO A 514 30.15 -5.91 -14.93
C PRO A 514 30.99 -5.01 -15.85
N LYS A 515 30.50 -4.67 -17.04
CA LYS A 515 31.14 -3.78 -18.02
C LYS A 515 30.65 -2.34 -17.89
N ASP A 516 29.39 -2.15 -17.50
CA ASP A 516 28.83 -0.82 -17.32
C ASP A 516 29.13 -0.25 -15.93
N LYS A 517 29.02 -1.07 -14.87
CA LYS A 517 29.35 -0.70 -13.48
C LYS A 517 28.68 0.60 -13.00
N ASN A 518 27.51 0.94 -13.53
CA ASN A 518 26.87 2.24 -13.32
C ASN A 518 25.94 2.22 -12.11
N SER A 519 26.55 2.14 -10.93
CA SER A 519 25.85 2.08 -9.65
C SER A 519 25.52 3.47 -9.11
N SER A 520 24.51 3.55 -8.25
CA SER A 520 24.14 4.81 -7.59
C SER A 520 23.45 4.57 -6.25
N MET A 521 23.58 5.54 -5.37
CA MET A 521 22.83 5.59 -4.12
C MET A 521 22.00 6.86 -4.07
N TYR A 522 20.88 6.82 -3.36
CA TYR A 522 20.02 7.99 -3.20
C TYR A 522 19.57 8.18 -1.76
N VAL A 523 19.24 9.43 -1.43
CA VAL A 523 18.56 9.83 -0.20
C VAL A 523 17.33 10.66 -0.56
N TYR A 524 16.28 10.57 0.23
CA TYR A 524 15.11 11.42 0.07
C TYR A 524 14.51 11.85 1.40
N ALA A 525 13.79 12.96 1.38
CA ALA A 525 12.97 13.41 2.51
C ALA A 525 11.72 14.16 2.03
N ILE A 526 10.61 13.98 2.73
CA ILE A 526 9.34 14.73 2.58
C ILE A 526 9.13 15.50 3.89
N TYR A 527 9.03 16.83 3.82
CA TYR A 527 9.07 17.68 5.01
C TYR A 527 8.28 18.98 4.79
N ASN A 528 7.95 19.70 5.87
CA ASN A 528 7.42 21.06 5.77
C ASN A 528 8.53 21.98 5.21
N PRO A 529 8.29 22.82 4.18
CA PRO A 529 9.31 23.68 3.59
C PRO A 529 10.17 24.50 4.58
N GLU A 530 9.60 24.93 5.72
CA GLU A 530 10.33 25.66 6.78
C GLU A 530 11.49 24.84 7.39
N ASN A 531 11.42 23.51 7.30
CA ASN A 531 12.45 22.60 7.80
C ASN A 531 13.57 22.33 6.78
N ALA A 532 13.57 22.97 5.60
CA ALA A 532 14.53 22.70 4.52
C ALA A 532 15.98 22.75 4.99
N ALA A 533 16.39 23.82 5.67
CA ALA A 533 17.76 23.97 6.15
C ALA A 533 18.16 22.85 7.13
N LYS A 534 17.26 22.48 8.06
CA LYS A 534 17.48 21.41 9.03
C LYS A 534 17.58 20.04 8.37
N VAL A 535 16.74 19.75 7.38
CA VAL A 535 16.80 18.49 6.62
C VAL A 535 18.13 18.37 5.87
N GLN A 536 18.57 19.44 5.20
CA GLN A 536 19.86 19.45 4.50
C GLN A 536 21.04 19.30 5.45
N GLN A 537 20.96 19.92 6.63
CA GLN A 537 21.95 19.74 7.68
C GLN A 537 21.96 18.30 8.21
N GLY A 538 20.80 17.72 8.48
CA GLY A 538 20.67 16.34 8.92
C GLY A 538 21.25 15.34 7.91
N PHE A 539 21.06 15.56 6.60
CA PHE A 539 21.75 14.77 5.57
C PHE A 539 23.27 14.93 5.63
N ARG A 540 23.78 16.17 5.69
CA ARG A 540 25.23 16.44 5.79
C ARG A 540 25.86 15.74 6.98
N GLU A 541 25.27 15.91 8.16
CA GLU A 541 25.76 15.37 9.41
C GLU A 541 25.69 13.85 9.45
N GLU A 542 24.56 13.26 9.04
CA GLU A 542 24.40 11.81 9.11
C GLU A 542 25.28 11.09 8.09
N ILE A 543 25.45 11.62 6.88
CA ILE A 543 26.40 11.08 5.90
C ILE A 543 27.84 11.18 6.43
N ALA A 544 28.22 12.34 6.98
CA ALA A 544 29.56 12.52 7.53
C ALA A 544 29.83 11.57 8.71
N ARG A 545 28.88 11.41 9.64
CA ARG A 545 28.96 10.44 10.74
C ARG A 545 29.06 9.01 10.23
N PHE A 546 28.25 8.64 9.24
CA PHE A 546 28.29 7.31 8.65
C PHE A 546 29.67 6.99 8.06
N ILE A 547 30.31 7.97 7.39
CA ILE A 547 31.67 7.83 6.84
C ILE A 547 32.74 7.76 7.95
N ALA A 548 32.64 8.61 8.97
CA ALA A 548 33.64 8.73 10.01
C ALA A 548 33.60 7.56 11.01
N ASP A 549 32.42 7.30 11.57
CA ASP A 549 32.21 6.39 12.68
C ASP A 549 31.93 4.96 12.18
N GLY A 550 31.38 4.82 10.96
CA GLY A 550 30.97 3.54 10.42
C GLY A 550 29.77 2.94 11.14
N ILE A 551 29.64 1.63 11.09
CA ILE A 551 28.56 0.85 11.70
C ILE A 551 28.97 0.17 13.01
N THR A 552 27.98 -0.21 13.79
CA THR A 552 28.12 -1.04 14.99
C THR A 552 27.91 -2.53 14.68
N GLU A 553 28.37 -3.39 15.59
CA GLU A 553 28.14 -4.85 15.50
C GLU A 553 26.64 -5.21 15.59
N GLU A 554 25.88 -4.45 16.36
CA GLU A 554 24.44 -4.62 16.51
C GLU A 554 23.70 -4.29 15.20
N GLU A 555 24.03 -3.16 14.56
CA GLU A 555 23.47 -2.80 13.25
C GLU A 555 23.78 -3.87 12.20
N LEU A 556 25.02 -4.35 12.15
CA LEU A 556 25.43 -5.42 11.24
C LEU A 556 24.59 -6.69 11.46
N THR A 557 24.51 -7.15 12.71
CA THR A 557 23.77 -8.37 13.07
C THR A 557 22.30 -8.26 12.69
N ASN A 558 21.67 -7.13 13.03
CA ASN A 558 20.25 -6.90 12.76
C ASN A 558 19.96 -6.85 11.25
N VAL A 559 20.78 -6.14 10.48
CA VAL A 559 20.60 -6.02 9.03
C VAL A 559 20.89 -7.33 8.31
N VAL A 560 21.94 -8.07 8.67
CA VAL A 560 22.22 -9.39 8.07
C VAL A 560 21.05 -10.35 8.31
N ASN A 561 20.53 -10.40 9.53
CA ASN A 561 19.37 -11.26 9.85
C ASN A 561 18.11 -10.85 9.09
N GLY A 562 17.81 -9.54 9.05
CA GLY A 562 16.66 -9.00 8.33
C GLY A 562 16.75 -9.25 6.83
N TRP A 563 17.92 -9.00 6.24
CA TRP A 563 18.17 -9.22 4.81
C TRP A 563 18.01 -10.70 4.44
N VAL A 564 18.57 -11.63 5.22
CA VAL A 564 18.42 -13.08 4.95
C VAL A 564 16.96 -13.52 5.03
N GLN A 565 16.20 -13.01 6.01
CA GLN A 565 14.76 -13.25 6.12
C GLN A 565 14.00 -12.71 4.91
N GLU A 566 14.30 -11.48 4.49
CA GLU A 566 13.69 -10.86 3.32
C GLU A 566 13.97 -11.64 2.03
N GLN A 567 15.22 -12.07 1.82
CA GLN A 567 15.58 -12.90 0.68
C GLN A 567 14.83 -14.24 0.66
N ASN A 568 14.61 -14.85 1.83
CA ASN A 568 13.82 -16.07 1.95
C ASN A 568 12.34 -15.83 1.54
N VAL A 569 11.73 -14.76 2.05
CA VAL A 569 10.36 -14.36 1.70
C VAL A 569 10.24 -14.00 0.21
N SER A 570 11.25 -13.33 -0.35
CA SER A 570 11.29 -12.97 -1.77
C SER A 570 11.24 -14.21 -2.66
N ARG A 571 12.05 -15.24 -2.36
CA ARG A 571 12.05 -16.50 -3.11
C ARG A 571 10.75 -17.30 -2.97
N ALA A 572 9.95 -17.05 -1.94
CA ALA A 572 8.63 -17.66 -1.78
C ALA A 572 7.55 -17.02 -2.68
N LYS A 573 7.79 -15.82 -3.22
CA LYS A 573 6.85 -15.10 -4.09
C LYS A 573 7.18 -15.34 -5.56
N ASP A 574 6.23 -15.91 -6.29
CA ASP A 574 6.40 -16.34 -7.68
C ASP A 574 6.85 -15.23 -8.63
N ASN A 575 6.31 -14.02 -8.48
CA ASN A 575 6.67 -12.89 -9.32
C ASN A 575 8.11 -12.42 -9.09
N GLU A 576 8.58 -12.43 -7.83
CA GLU A 576 9.95 -12.05 -7.49
C GLU A 576 10.95 -13.15 -7.90
N LEU A 577 10.60 -14.43 -7.70
CA LEU A 577 11.38 -15.56 -8.16
C LEU A 577 11.46 -15.61 -9.70
N ALA A 578 10.36 -15.34 -10.41
CA ALA A 578 10.35 -15.26 -11.88
C ALA A 578 11.24 -14.11 -12.38
N GLY A 579 11.26 -12.97 -11.68
CA GLY A 579 12.18 -11.88 -11.95
C GLY A 579 13.64 -12.30 -11.77
N THR A 580 13.95 -13.04 -10.70
CA THR A 580 15.30 -13.57 -10.42
C THR A 580 15.75 -14.53 -11.51
N ILE A 581 14.92 -15.50 -11.89
CA ILE A 581 15.22 -16.46 -12.96
C ILE A 581 15.39 -15.73 -14.30
N GLY A 582 14.50 -14.80 -14.63
CA GLY A 582 14.60 -14.03 -15.87
C GLY A 582 15.87 -13.17 -15.95
N ASN A 583 16.33 -12.64 -14.82
CA ASN A 583 17.60 -11.93 -14.70
C ASN A 583 18.79 -12.89 -14.87
N ASN A 584 18.72 -14.06 -14.23
CA ASN A 584 19.74 -15.09 -14.34
C ASN A 584 19.89 -15.59 -15.78
N LEU A 585 18.79 -15.87 -16.49
CA LEU A 585 18.82 -16.20 -17.92
C LEU A 585 19.49 -15.08 -18.74
N TYR A 586 19.13 -13.81 -18.48
CA TYR A 586 19.70 -12.68 -19.24
C TYR A 586 21.21 -12.49 -19.04
N TYR A 587 21.74 -12.76 -17.85
CA TYR A 587 23.16 -12.57 -17.51
C TYR A 587 23.96 -13.89 -17.49
N ASP A 588 23.40 -14.99 -18.02
CA ASP A 588 24.02 -16.31 -18.00
C ASP A 588 24.44 -16.76 -16.57
N ARG A 589 23.53 -16.58 -15.59
CA ARG A 589 23.71 -16.95 -14.17
C ARG A 589 22.78 -18.09 -13.77
N ASP A 590 23.00 -18.60 -12.57
CA ASP A 590 22.15 -19.59 -11.90
C ASP A 590 21.88 -19.14 -10.44
N MET A 591 21.12 -19.92 -9.67
CA MET A 591 20.83 -19.58 -8.26
C MET A 591 22.07 -19.60 -7.36
N THR A 592 23.20 -20.16 -7.82
CA THR A 592 24.48 -20.14 -7.09
C THR A 592 25.00 -18.72 -6.97
N PHE A 593 24.69 -17.83 -7.93
CA PHE A 593 25.04 -16.41 -7.84
C PHE A 593 24.46 -15.79 -6.55
N GLN A 594 23.14 -15.88 -6.35
CA GLN A 594 22.48 -15.33 -5.16
C GLN A 594 22.92 -16.06 -3.87
N LYS A 595 23.10 -17.39 -3.92
CA LYS A 595 23.63 -18.16 -2.79
C LYS A 595 24.99 -17.65 -2.34
N ASN A 596 25.89 -17.37 -3.26
CA ASN A 596 27.23 -16.86 -2.96
C ASN A 596 27.19 -15.44 -2.39
N ILE A 597 26.28 -14.58 -2.87
CA ILE A 597 26.07 -13.26 -2.28
C ILE A 597 25.54 -13.38 -0.85
N GLU A 598 24.55 -14.24 -0.59
CA GLU A 598 24.06 -14.46 0.77
C GLU A 598 25.15 -15.00 1.70
N ALA A 599 26.00 -15.92 1.22
CA ALA A 599 27.14 -16.40 1.99
C ALA A 599 28.13 -15.28 2.31
N LYS A 600 28.46 -14.41 1.34
CA LYS A 600 29.30 -13.23 1.55
C LYS A 600 28.67 -12.31 2.60
N VAL A 601 27.38 -11.98 2.49
CA VAL A 601 26.64 -11.12 3.43
C VAL A 601 26.71 -11.69 4.86
N LYS A 602 26.48 -13.00 5.03
CA LYS A 602 26.55 -13.67 6.35
C LYS A 602 27.94 -13.68 6.96
N SER A 603 28.99 -13.56 6.16
CA SER A 603 30.39 -13.55 6.63
C SER A 603 30.98 -12.15 6.84
N LEU A 604 30.23 -11.09 6.54
CA LEU A 604 30.73 -9.72 6.67
C LEU A 604 31.07 -9.40 8.12
N THR A 605 32.13 -8.63 8.30
CA THR A 605 32.49 -7.99 9.56
C THR A 605 32.21 -6.48 9.51
N VAL A 606 32.16 -5.83 10.67
CA VAL A 606 32.08 -4.36 10.76
C VAL A 606 33.21 -3.68 9.98
N ALA A 607 34.42 -4.26 9.97
CA ALA A 607 35.55 -3.73 9.21
C ALA A 607 35.31 -3.75 7.70
N ASP A 608 34.69 -4.82 7.17
CA ASP A 608 34.38 -4.95 5.75
C ASP A 608 33.38 -3.88 5.30
N VAL A 609 32.32 -3.69 6.09
CA VAL A 609 31.29 -2.68 5.79
C VAL A 609 31.84 -1.27 5.94
N ASN A 610 32.61 -0.99 7.00
CA ASN A 610 33.22 0.33 7.21
C ASN A 610 34.25 0.69 6.12
N ARG A 611 34.95 -0.30 5.55
CA ARG A 611 35.83 -0.08 4.41
C ARG A 611 35.05 0.40 3.19
N VAL A 612 33.97 -0.30 2.82
CA VAL A 612 33.17 0.11 1.64
C VAL A 612 32.45 1.43 1.87
N ILE A 613 32.01 1.72 3.10
CA ILE A 613 31.44 3.03 3.43
C ILE A 613 32.46 4.14 3.10
N LYS A 614 33.69 4.03 3.62
CA LYS A 614 34.76 5.02 3.36
C LYS A 614 35.15 5.10 1.88
N GLN A 615 35.08 3.98 1.16
CA GLN A 615 35.45 3.90 -0.24
C GLN A 615 34.40 4.56 -1.15
N TYR A 616 33.11 4.27 -0.96
CA TYR A 616 32.05 4.63 -1.90
C TYR A 616 31.19 5.81 -1.46
N PHE A 617 30.92 5.98 -0.17
CA PHE A 617 30.19 7.15 0.31
C PHE A 617 31.10 8.38 0.22
N LYS A 618 30.46 9.52 -0.07
CA LYS A 618 31.11 10.82 -0.18
C LYS A 618 30.32 11.84 0.59
N ASP A 619 31.01 12.87 1.06
CA ASP A 619 30.39 14.04 1.68
C ASP A 619 29.26 14.57 0.80
N PHE A 620 28.21 15.08 1.44
CA PHE A 620 26.98 15.48 0.77
C PHE A 620 27.18 16.56 -0.31
N ASP A 621 28.28 17.32 -0.27
CA ASP A 621 28.65 18.30 -1.29
C ASP A 621 29.04 17.65 -2.65
N LYS A 622 29.31 16.35 -2.69
CA LYS A 622 29.58 15.58 -3.92
C LYS A 622 28.33 15.04 -4.59
N TRP A 623 27.17 15.15 -3.93
CA TRP A 623 25.92 14.59 -4.43
C TRP A 623 25.27 15.54 -5.44
N THR A 624 24.44 14.99 -6.33
CA THR A 624 23.46 15.79 -7.07
C THR A 624 22.20 15.86 -6.22
N VAL A 625 21.89 17.02 -5.68
CA VAL A 625 20.75 17.24 -4.80
C VAL A 625 19.80 18.22 -5.47
N VAL A 626 18.51 17.91 -5.45
CA VAL A 626 17.46 18.83 -5.89
C VAL A 626 16.37 18.85 -4.82
N ASN A 627 15.90 20.06 -4.49
CA ASN A 627 14.86 20.32 -3.51
C ASN A 627 13.68 20.98 -4.21
N GLY A 628 12.47 20.48 -4.01
CA GLY A 628 11.23 21.05 -4.51
C GLY A 628 10.35 21.46 -3.34
N GLY A 629 9.80 22.67 -3.34
CA GLY A 629 8.97 23.15 -2.23
C GLY A 629 8.62 24.63 -2.35
N ASP A 630 7.70 25.08 -1.51
CA ASP A 630 7.42 26.49 -1.35
C ASP A 630 8.35 27.10 -0.29
N PHE A 631 9.47 27.66 -0.72
CA PHE A 631 10.55 28.08 0.19
C PHE A 631 10.50 29.56 0.61
N GLU A 632 9.38 30.29 0.43
CA GLU A 632 9.17 31.70 0.87
C GLU A 632 10.45 32.56 1.05
N ASN A 633 11.23 32.76 -0.02
CA ASN A 633 12.47 33.56 -0.05
C ASN A 633 13.70 33.03 0.73
N MET A 634 13.71 31.77 1.17
CA MET A 634 14.88 31.09 1.71
C MET A 634 15.77 30.54 0.59
N ASP A 635 17.08 30.80 0.67
CA ASP A 635 18.08 30.15 -0.18
C ASP A 635 18.76 29.02 0.61
N ILE A 636 18.38 27.79 0.27
CA ILE A 636 18.90 26.57 0.91
C ILE A 636 20.43 26.47 0.81
N LYS A 637 21.06 27.11 -0.18
CA LYS A 637 22.53 27.07 -0.38
C LYS A 637 23.30 27.88 0.67
N ASN A 638 22.68 28.89 1.29
CA ASN A 638 23.42 29.94 2.01
C ASN A 638 23.18 30.00 3.53
N GLU A 639 22.24 29.22 4.09
CA GLU A 639 22.03 29.16 5.54
C GLU A 639 22.77 27.96 6.18
N VAL A 640 24.00 28.19 6.60
CA VAL A 640 24.67 27.38 7.64
C VAL A 640 24.54 28.13 8.97
N LYS A 641 23.33 28.24 9.50
CA LYS A 641 23.17 28.62 10.91
C LYS A 641 23.24 27.34 11.74
N LYS A 642 24.25 27.25 12.60
CA LYS A 642 24.27 26.27 13.69
C LYS A 642 22.95 26.39 14.46
N VAL A 643 22.16 25.32 14.44
CA VAL A 643 21.06 25.14 15.37
C VAL A 643 21.65 24.44 16.59
N ASP A 644 21.39 25.02 17.76
CA ASP A 644 21.84 24.55 19.08
C ASP A 644 21.34 23.13 19.39
#